data_AF-A0A538SEG8-F1
#
_entry.id   AF-A0A538SEG8-F1
#
_cell.length_a   1.000
_cell.length_b   1.000
_cell.length_c   1.000
_cell.angle_alpha   90.00
_cell.angle_beta   90.00
_cell.angle_gamma   90.00
#
_symmetry.space_group_name_H-M   'P 1'
#
loop_
_entity.id
_entity.type
_entity.pdbx_description
1 polymer ?
#
loop_
_entity_poly.entity_id
_entity_poly.type
_entity_poly.pdbx_seq_one_letter_code
_entity_poly.pdbx_strand_id
1 'polypeptide(L)'
;MKSVPHLVVTLLFAAVLWPAAAAAQLTAQITYPANGATNADLSQPIQWTTVTNAQAYQLYIGSTAGAKDILDSRQTQATSFLATNVPPNQVVYARIWVQVGGVWRYADSSFSGAPLTTRIMYPADGAINTDIAQPIQWLSIPNAQAYELYLGSSPGARDWLDSGQLQTTSRAWTNVPTNQTVYARIWVEVGGVWRHTDSSFSGARFTTQITYPPNGATNADVMQPIQWIAVTNAQGYQLYIGSTPGAKDLLDSRQIQTTSFAWTNVPPNQTLYARIWVKVGGVWRYTDSSFSGARLTTQITYPANGAVNADITQSIQWLAVSSAQAYQLWVGSAAGGYDLLRTAEIQATSYPWSSLPANQTVYARIWMKVGGVWRYTDSSFSGARLTTQITYPANGATDADLAQPIQWLGVANAQSYELYLGTSPGSRDILDTRQVQTTSVLASNVPANQTIYARIWVQVGGVWRSTDSTFSGAPLTTRITYPANGATNADMSLPIQWASIPNAQAYVLWLGSTAGTHDLVTTSEALQTSYLASNLPANQAVYALIWAKVGGVWRSADSTFSPGSFVSTITVPIDGATNVDRSQPITWTSIPGAQAYVLWIGSTMGSRNLASSLEGMQTSFVASSLPPNQRVYARLWTKAGGVWRSADSSFTIAPVTATMIYPADGATHVDSAQPFSWTTALNAQAYFLWVGTALDTHDVASSGDLTQTSYAISGLPAGASVLYVTIWTRVGGVWYPARTTFQPLAVTAATFLNPLDGQTNVDLSQAVQWTSVASDAYQLFLGSQQGSSDFLETTELHQTSYLASQLPAGGTVYARLRTRIGSMWWYQDVSFSAIPYAPRFVYPAQGATGVDPGHAFEWTASQGADAYRLWIGTTPGASDLVSTGALTATSYTVTSLPTDRTLYGRIYSRVAGHFSRYSDVAFTLATSSLQATIVYPPEGSTGADGGRPFEWSGTDLAQAYRLRVGTTAGASDLHDSGEIRITRRFVDALPIGTPLFGRLSTKLEGQWYDSDFTFSLATNVTTTATRISNGLWATNVVRGMTPPLSNRPYRWTPLWDSIDALKYEASCGSYTLVLRWVLEQMNLGLQVRSTMIRFSLLDVHIFVEILDSDTNHWMVLDPTFGLAATRTSGGGWASAADIAQATVAEDWSTIGYVFLPRAMQWPAGTTSITRFSISMISWRAVHGMRRPRT
;
A
#
# COMPACT_ATOMS: atom_id res chain seq x y z
N MET A 1 64.82 37.96 -23.73
CA MET A 1 65.21 39.36 -24.02
C MET A 1 65.84 39.95 -22.77
N LYS A 2 66.85 40.83 -22.90
CA LYS A 2 67.59 41.50 -21.79
C LYS A 2 68.40 40.54 -20.86
N SER A 3 69.48 40.95 -20.19
CA SER A 3 70.72 41.65 -20.63
C SER A 3 71.71 41.82 -19.45
N VAL A 4 72.99 41.41 -19.60
CA VAL A 4 74.25 42.21 -19.43
C VAL A 4 74.46 43.02 -18.09
N PRO A 5 75.67 43.09 -17.46
CA PRO A 5 76.90 42.25 -17.49
C PRO A 5 77.69 42.21 -16.12
N HIS A 6 79.03 42.43 -16.16
CA HIS A 6 80.06 42.59 -15.10
C HIS A 6 80.71 41.29 -14.57
N LEU A 7 82.01 40.97 -14.74
CA LEU A 7 83.20 41.61 -15.37
C LEU A 7 83.93 42.73 -14.58
N VAL A 8 84.99 42.33 -13.84
CA VAL A 8 86.16 43.06 -13.27
C VAL A 8 87.28 42.00 -13.06
N VAL A 9 88.60 42.08 -13.34
CA VAL A 9 89.64 43.11 -13.67
C VAL A 9 90.46 43.61 -12.46
N THR A 10 91.76 43.32 -12.24
CA THR A 10 92.76 42.42 -12.91
C THR A 10 93.67 41.76 -11.82
N LEU A 11 95.03 41.73 -11.70
CA LEU A 11 96.25 42.21 -12.41
C LEU A 11 97.50 41.40 -11.91
N LEU A 12 98.73 41.84 -12.26
CA LEU A 12 100.04 41.23 -11.97
C LEU A 12 100.55 41.46 -10.52
N PHE A 13 101.46 40.60 -10.03
CA PHE A 13 102.89 40.95 -9.86
C PHE A 13 103.79 39.71 -9.68
N ALA A 14 105.07 39.83 -10.04
CA ALA A 14 106.06 38.76 -9.91
C ALA A 14 107.25 39.21 -9.05
N ALA A 15 107.78 38.31 -8.22
CA ALA A 15 109.05 38.48 -7.52
C ALA A 15 109.70 37.11 -7.28
N VAL A 16 110.90 36.90 -7.83
CA VAL A 16 111.73 35.73 -7.54
C VAL A 16 112.70 36.10 -6.42
N LEU A 17 112.63 35.40 -5.29
CA LEU A 17 113.63 35.46 -4.22
C LEU A 17 113.92 34.05 -3.65
N TRP A 18 115.09 33.95 -3.01
CA TRP A 18 115.84 32.71 -2.80
C TRP A 18 115.26 31.73 -1.78
N PRO A 19 115.67 30.43 -1.82
CA PRO A 19 115.25 29.44 -0.84
C PRO A 19 115.75 29.78 0.56
N ALA A 20 114.82 30.06 1.47
CA ALA A 20 115.10 29.96 2.90
C ALA A 20 115.32 28.48 3.26
N ALA A 21 116.37 28.19 4.04
CA ALA A 21 116.59 26.85 4.57
C ALA A 21 115.45 26.51 5.54
N ALA A 22 114.56 25.60 5.12
CA ALA A 22 113.49 25.11 5.99
C ALA A 22 114.13 24.43 7.22
N ALA A 23 113.77 24.88 8.41
CA ALA A 23 114.17 24.23 9.64
C ALA A 23 113.72 22.76 9.59
N ALA A 24 114.62 21.82 9.88
CA ALA A 24 114.34 20.39 9.80
C ALA A 24 113.10 20.07 10.66
N GLN A 25 112.01 19.63 10.01
CA GLN A 25 110.72 19.49 10.67
C GLN A 25 110.71 18.24 11.55
N LEU A 26 111.10 18.39 12.82
CA LEU A 26 111.22 17.29 13.80
C LEU A 26 109.87 16.72 14.28
N THR A 27 108.77 16.98 13.56
CA THR A 27 107.42 16.47 13.82
C THR A 27 106.80 15.97 12.52
N ALA A 28 106.22 14.76 12.57
CA ALA A 28 105.32 14.32 11.51
C ALA A 28 104.04 15.17 11.56
N GLN A 29 103.43 15.44 10.41
CA GLN A 29 102.16 16.15 10.28
C GLN A 29 101.15 15.24 9.58
N ILE A 30 99.93 15.12 10.10
CA ILE A 30 98.87 14.36 9.44
C ILE A 30 98.45 15.11 8.18
N THR A 31 98.64 14.47 7.02
CA THR A 31 98.32 15.00 5.69
C THR A 31 96.95 14.57 5.22
N TYR A 32 96.47 13.40 5.69
CA TYR A 32 95.11 12.92 5.47
C TYR A 32 94.59 12.21 6.72
N PRO A 33 93.38 12.51 7.23
CA PRO A 33 92.55 13.65 6.87
C PRO A 33 93.23 14.99 7.17
N ALA A 34 92.90 16.04 6.42
CA ALA A 34 93.35 17.39 6.73
C ALA A 34 92.83 17.84 8.11
N ASN A 35 93.60 18.65 8.83
CA ASN A 35 93.16 19.17 10.13
C ASN A 35 91.90 20.05 9.98
N GLY A 36 90.89 19.78 10.80
CA GLY A 36 89.56 20.37 10.73
C GLY A 36 88.60 19.69 9.74
N ALA A 37 89.00 18.60 9.07
CA ALA A 37 88.16 17.95 8.06
C ALA A 37 86.88 17.35 8.66
N THR A 38 85.72 17.75 8.11
CA THR A 38 84.42 17.15 8.38
C THR A 38 84.07 16.10 7.33
N ASN A 39 83.50 14.97 7.74
CA ASN A 39 83.14 13.84 6.85
C ASN A 39 84.35 13.27 6.09
N ALA A 40 85.48 13.08 6.78
CA ALA A 40 86.65 12.43 6.21
C ALA A 40 86.36 10.96 5.85
N ASP A 41 86.78 10.52 4.66
CA ASP A 41 86.69 9.12 4.26
C ASP A 41 87.78 8.29 4.96
N LEU A 42 87.41 7.68 6.09
CA LEU A 42 88.28 6.83 6.91
C LEU A 42 88.33 5.37 6.44
N SER A 43 87.76 5.05 5.27
CA SER A 43 88.08 3.80 4.58
C SER A 43 89.48 3.84 3.95
N GLN A 44 90.02 5.05 3.74
CA GLN A 44 91.42 5.29 3.39
C GLN A 44 92.27 5.43 4.67
N PRO A 45 93.53 4.95 4.67
CA PRO A 45 94.39 5.06 5.84
C PRO A 45 94.76 6.53 6.11
N ILE A 46 94.80 6.89 7.40
CA ILE A 46 95.32 8.17 7.89
C ILE A 46 96.79 8.25 7.48
N GLN A 47 97.23 9.34 6.85
CA GLN A 47 98.59 9.52 6.32
C GLN A 47 99.30 10.69 7.02
N TRP A 48 100.63 10.64 7.09
CA TRP A 48 101.45 11.71 7.64
C TRP A 48 102.80 11.89 6.92
N THR A 49 103.42 13.05 7.10
CA THR A 49 104.73 13.36 6.52
C THR A 49 105.85 12.47 7.05
N THR A 50 106.81 12.14 6.17
CA THR A 50 108.10 11.58 6.57
C THR A 50 108.92 12.61 7.34
N VAL A 51 109.68 12.14 8.33
CA VAL A 51 110.69 12.94 9.04
C VAL A 51 112.06 12.27 8.87
N THR A 52 113.06 13.05 8.46
CA THR A 52 114.43 12.57 8.29
C THR A 52 115.00 12.05 9.61
N ASN A 53 115.63 10.87 9.60
CA ASN A 53 116.15 10.17 10.77
C ASN A 53 115.09 9.78 11.83
N ALA A 54 113.82 9.62 11.43
CA ALA A 54 112.79 9.00 12.26
C ALA A 54 113.12 7.53 12.56
N GLN A 55 113.05 7.15 13.82
CA GLN A 55 113.29 5.79 14.32
C GLN A 55 111.98 4.97 14.34
N ALA A 56 110.88 5.63 14.74
CA ALA A 56 109.52 5.13 14.72
C ALA A 56 108.51 6.29 14.73
N TYR A 57 107.28 5.99 14.31
CA TYR A 57 106.07 6.81 14.46
C TYR A 57 105.06 6.08 15.36
N GLN A 58 104.11 6.80 15.96
CA GLN A 58 102.98 6.21 16.69
C GLN A 58 101.77 7.15 16.65
N LEU A 59 100.63 6.68 16.12
CA LEU A 59 99.39 7.44 16.03
C LEU A 59 98.48 7.09 17.21
N TYR A 60 98.05 8.12 17.95
CA TYR A 60 96.92 8.04 18.88
C TYR A 60 95.69 8.71 18.26
N ILE A 61 94.50 8.18 18.55
CA ILE A 61 93.23 8.88 18.33
C ILE A 61 92.41 8.78 19.62
N GLY A 62 91.81 9.89 20.04
CA GLY A 62 90.96 9.94 21.23
C GLY A 62 89.75 10.86 21.08
N SER A 63 88.80 10.70 22.00
CA SER A 63 87.61 11.56 22.11
C SER A 63 87.95 12.98 22.58
N THR A 64 89.15 13.18 23.15
CA THR A 64 89.68 14.46 23.62
C THR A 64 91.16 14.63 23.22
N ALA A 65 91.64 15.88 23.20
CA ALA A 65 92.97 16.21 22.70
C ALA A 65 94.10 15.48 23.45
N GLY A 66 94.89 14.68 22.72
CA GLY A 66 96.01 13.90 23.25
C GLY A 66 95.64 12.58 23.93
N ALA A 67 94.35 12.23 24.02
CA ALA A 67 93.91 10.91 24.48
C ALA A 67 94.13 9.82 23.40
N LYS A 68 93.97 8.55 23.80
CA LYS A 68 94.16 7.37 22.93
C LYS A 68 93.09 6.29 23.12
N ASP A 69 91.92 6.71 23.59
CA ASP A 69 90.76 5.88 23.92
C ASP A 69 90.04 5.29 22.68
N ILE A 70 90.33 5.81 21.48
CA ILE A 70 89.75 5.34 20.21
C ILE A 70 90.77 4.51 19.40
N LEU A 71 92.06 4.91 19.40
CA LEU A 71 93.12 4.21 18.68
C LEU A 71 94.50 4.41 19.34
N ASP A 72 95.31 3.35 19.34
CA ASP A 72 96.76 3.39 19.49
C ASP A 72 97.37 2.46 18.43
N SER A 73 98.06 3.01 17.43
CA SER A 73 98.67 2.23 16.34
C SER A 73 99.81 1.32 16.79
N ARG A 74 100.32 1.50 18.01
CA ARG A 74 101.67 1.11 18.46
C ARG A 74 102.76 1.74 17.59
N GLN A 75 104.02 1.45 17.92
CA GLN A 75 105.16 1.92 17.13
C GLN A 75 105.16 1.28 15.74
N THR A 76 105.31 2.10 14.70
CA THR A 76 105.38 1.69 13.30
C THR A 76 106.43 2.50 12.55
N GLN A 77 106.98 1.97 11.47
CA GLN A 77 107.81 2.73 10.53
C GLN A 77 107.04 3.17 9.27
N ALA A 78 105.76 2.76 9.14
CA ALA A 78 104.88 3.25 8.09
C ALA A 78 104.51 4.73 8.30
N THR A 79 104.24 5.43 7.19
CA THR A 79 103.76 6.81 7.16
C THR A 79 102.23 6.91 7.06
N SER A 80 101.53 5.81 7.34
CA SER A 80 100.07 5.72 7.28
C SER A 80 99.51 4.57 8.11
N PHE A 81 98.27 4.69 8.60
CA PHE A 81 97.57 3.65 9.36
C PHE A 81 96.06 3.66 9.10
N LEU A 82 95.45 2.49 8.90
CA LEU A 82 93.99 2.36 8.68
C LEU A 82 93.24 2.30 10.01
N ALA A 83 92.40 3.31 10.29
CA ALA A 83 91.71 3.47 11.57
C ALA A 83 90.23 3.08 11.47
N THR A 84 89.93 1.79 11.59
CA THR A 84 88.58 1.21 11.37
C THR A 84 87.53 1.51 12.44
N ASN A 85 87.97 1.94 13.64
CA ASN A 85 87.12 2.09 14.84
C ASN A 85 86.83 3.56 15.22
N VAL A 86 87.09 4.52 14.33
CA VAL A 86 86.79 5.94 14.61
C VAL A 86 85.28 6.19 14.58
N PRO A 87 84.67 6.83 15.61
CA PRO A 87 83.25 7.17 15.59
C PRO A 87 82.90 8.13 14.44
N PRO A 88 81.87 7.82 13.62
CA PRO A 88 81.42 8.72 12.57
C PRO A 88 80.70 9.95 13.15
N ASN A 89 80.73 11.06 12.42
CA ASN A 89 80.10 12.35 12.76
C ASN A 89 80.57 13.01 14.07
N GLN A 90 81.48 12.39 14.84
CA GLN A 90 82.10 12.97 16.02
C GLN A 90 83.47 13.57 15.67
N VAL A 91 83.81 14.75 16.20
CA VAL A 91 85.18 15.27 16.12
C VAL A 91 86.07 14.47 17.06
N VAL A 92 87.09 13.84 16.48
CA VAL A 92 88.15 13.13 17.21
C VAL A 92 89.48 13.87 17.08
N TYR A 93 90.36 13.65 18.05
CA TYR A 93 91.68 14.27 18.10
C TYR A 93 92.74 13.20 17.83
N ALA A 94 93.54 13.41 16.80
CA ALA A 94 94.58 12.50 16.35
C ALA A 94 95.96 13.10 16.62
N ARG A 95 96.75 12.42 17.45
CA ARG A 95 98.14 12.82 17.78
C ARG A 95 99.11 11.89 17.09
N ILE A 96 99.88 12.41 16.13
CA ILE A 96 100.98 11.66 15.51
C ILE A 96 102.29 11.95 16.26
N TRP A 97 102.88 10.91 16.83
CA TRP A 97 104.21 10.94 17.44
C TRP A 97 105.28 10.49 16.44
N VAL A 98 106.49 11.03 16.58
CA VAL A 98 107.71 10.60 15.88
C VAL A 98 108.91 10.61 16.83
N GLN A 99 109.77 9.61 16.75
CA GLN A 99 111.01 9.52 17.53
C GLN A 99 112.20 9.90 16.66
N VAL A 100 112.96 10.93 17.05
CA VAL A 100 114.18 11.37 16.34
C VAL A 100 115.29 11.61 17.37
N GLY A 101 116.37 10.83 17.28
CA GLY A 101 117.49 10.89 18.22
C GLY A 101 117.12 10.43 19.63
N GLY A 102 116.28 9.40 19.75
CA GLY A 102 115.73 8.89 21.01
C GLY A 102 114.57 9.71 21.57
N VAL A 103 114.46 10.99 21.21
CA VAL A 103 113.44 11.92 21.72
C VAL A 103 112.16 11.84 20.89
N TRP A 104 111.05 11.58 21.58
CA TRP A 104 109.69 11.63 21.03
C TRP A 104 109.17 13.06 20.93
N ARG A 105 108.57 13.41 19.79
CA ARG A 105 107.90 14.68 19.49
C ARG A 105 106.57 14.39 18.80
N TYR A 106 105.62 15.32 18.80
CA TYR A 106 104.29 15.10 18.23
C TYR A 106 103.73 16.31 17.48
N ALA A 107 102.70 16.05 16.69
CA ALA A 107 101.75 17.04 16.21
C ALA A 107 100.32 16.54 16.42
N ASP A 108 99.39 17.48 16.60
CA ASP A 108 97.96 17.20 16.75
C ASP A 108 97.19 17.61 15.49
N SER A 109 96.19 16.80 15.13
CA SER A 109 95.18 17.08 14.13
C SER A 109 93.80 16.74 14.70
N SER A 110 92.75 17.26 14.09
CA SER A 110 91.36 16.96 14.42
C SER A 110 90.56 16.72 13.14
N PHE A 111 89.61 15.80 13.18
CA PHE A 111 88.69 15.53 12.07
C PHE A 111 87.44 14.81 12.58
N SER A 112 86.39 14.75 11.76
CA SER A 112 85.26 13.83 11.98
C SER A 112 85.11 12.87 10.80
N GLY A 113 84.93 11.58 11.10
CA GLY A 113 84.76 10.55 10.08
C GLY A 113 83.39 10.61 9.42
N ALA A 114 83.35 10.35 8.11
CA ALA A 114 82.10 10.12 7.40
C ALA A 114 81.37 8.88 7.94
N PRO A 115 80.02 8.83 7.90
CA PRO A 115 79.27 7.65 8.30
C PRO A 115 79.51 6.49 7.33
N LEU A 116 80.14 5.41 7.82
CA LEU A 116 80.33 4.15 7.10
C LEU A 116 79.05 3.30 7.04
N THR A 117 77.92 3.95 6.76
CA THR A 117 76.60 3.34 6.60
C THR A 117 75.99 3.75 5.28
N THR A 118 75.62 2.76 4.46
CA THR A 118 74.74 2.98 3.30
C THR A 118 73.33 3.33 3.77
N ARG A 119 72.48 3.82 2.85
CA ARG A 119 71.05 4.03 3.06
C ARG A 119 70.29 3.75 1.76
N ILE A 120 69.05 3.30 1.86
CA ILE A 120 68.16 3.18 0.70
C ILE A 120 67.85 4.60 0.16
N MET A 121 67.92 4.76 -1.16
CA MET A 121 67.62 5.99 -1.90
C MET A 121 66.29 5.88 -2.66
N TYR A 122 65.96 4.67 -3.11
CA TYR A 122 64.68 4.33 -3.72
C TYR A 122 64.25 2.92 -3.30
N PRO A 123 63.02 2.70 -2.80
CA PRO A 123 62.07 3.70 -2.30
C PRO A 123 62.69 4.68 -1.29
N ALA A 124 62.15 5.88 -1.20
CA ALA A 124 62.51 6.80 -0.12
C ALA A 124 61.93 6.30 1.22
N ASP A 125 62.56 6.65 2.34
CA ASP A 125 62.06 6.24 3.65
C ASP A 125 60.70 6.89 3.97
N GLY A 126 59.78 6.10 4.53
CA GLY A 126 58.38 6.44 4.73
C GLY A 126 57.52 6.49 3.45
N ALA A 127 58.06 6.16 2.26
CA ALA A 127 57.35 6.38 1.00
C ALA A 127 56.14 5.45 0.81
N ILE A 128 54.96 6.06 0.70
CA ILE A 128 53.70 5.38 0.40
C ILE A 128 53.43 5.32 -1.11
N ASN A 129 52.80 4.23 -1.56
CA ASN A 129 52.47 3.97 -2.97
C ASN A 129 53.67 4.05 -3.94
N THR A 130 54.84 3.53 -3.57
CA THR A 130 56.04 3.58 -4.42
C THR A 130 55.93 2.64 -5.62
N ASP A 131 56.48 3.03 -6.78
CA ASP A 131 56.61 2.18 -7.97
C ASP A 131 57.71 1.12 -7.80
N ILE A 132 57.33 0.08 -7.07
CA ILE A 132 58.07 -1.17 -6.83
C ILE A 132 58.41 -1.98 -8.10
N ALA A 133 58.03 -1.54 -9.31
CA ALA A 133 58.57 -2.11 -10.54
C ALA A 133 60.01 -1.65 -10.84
N GLN A 134 60.46 -0.54 -10.23
CA GLN A 134 61.86 -0.17 -10.26
C GLN A 134 62.66 -0.91 -9.16
N PRO A 135 63.94 -1.27 -9.40
CA PRO A 135 64.79 -1.89 -8.39
C PRO A 135 64.91 -1.03 -7.13
N ILE A 136 65.05 -1.68 -5.97
CA ILE A 136 65.46 -1.00 -4.74
C ILE A 136 66.93 -0.57 -4.94
N GLN A 137 67.25 0.69 -4.64
CA GLN A 137 68.57 1.31 -4.82
C GLN A 137 69.09 1.91 -3.52
N TRP A 138 70.39 1.81 -3.26
CA TRP A 138 71.04 2.35 -2.06
C TRP A 138 72.36 3.06 -2.38
N LEU A 139 72.80 3.90 -1.44
CA LEU A 139 73.97 4.75 -1.59
C LEU A 139 75.27 3.92 -1.63
N SER A 140 76.10 4.12 -2.65
CA SER A 140 77.43 3.52 -2.70
C SER A 140 78.35 4.11 -1.64
N ILE A 141 79.05 3.25 -0.90
CA ILE A 141 80.07 3.61 0.09
C ILE A 141 81.46 3.23 -0.47
N PRO A 142 82.44 4.16 -0.47
CA PRO A 142 83.82 3.85 -0.88
C PRO A 142 84.42 2.67 -0.11
N ASN A 143 85.15 1.81 -0.81
CA ASN A 143 85.80 0.62 -0.26
C ASN A 143 84.88 -0.34 0.51
N ALA A 144 83.57 -0.33 0.23
CA ALA A 144 82.65 -1.37 0.68
C ALA A 144 83.05 -2.74 0.12
N GLN A 145 83.09 -3.76 0.98
CA GLN A 145 83.47 -5.13 0.63
C GLN A 145 82.27 -5.97 0.18
N ALA A 146 81.08 -5.66 0.72
CA ALA A 146 79.80 -6.26 0.35
C ALA A 146 78.63 -5.39 0.89
N TYR A 147 77.43 -5.65 0.36
CA TYR A 147 76.14 -5.14 0.86
C TYR A 147 75.20 -6.31 1.14
N GLU A 148 74.25 -6.16 2.07
CA GLU A 148 73.19 -7.16 2.32
C GLU A 148 71.83 -6.46 2.51
N LEU A 149 70.83 -6.82 1.71
CA LEU A 149 69.46 -6.27 1.78
C LEU A 149 68.49 -7.32 2.29
N TYR A 150 67.95 -7.08 3.49
CA TYR A 150 66.84 -7.85 4.04
C TYR A 150 65.53 -7.07 3.88
N LEU A 151 64.45 -7.73 3.46
CA LEU A 151 63.09 -7.20 3.48
C LEU A 151 62.18 -8.14 4.27
N GLY A 152 61.25 -7.57 5.04
CA GLY A 152 60.34 -8.35 5.85
C GLY A 152 59.12 -7.61 6.38
N SER A 153 58.27 -8.38 7.06
CA SER A 153 57.00 -7.95 7.66
C SER A 153 57.14 -7.08 8.92
N SER A 154 58.34 -7.03 9.50
CA SER A 154 58.65 -6.30 10.74
C SER A 154 60.11 -5.79 10.76
N PRO A 155 60.45 -4.79 11.60
CA PRO A 155 61.79 -4.20 11.64
C PRO A 155 62.92 -5.22 11.80
N GLY A 156 63.85 -5.24 10.83
CA GLY A 156 64.99 -6.16 10.82
C GLY A 156 64.69 -7.61 10.42
N ALA A 157 63.44 -7.94 10.06
CA ALA A 157 63.09 -9.26 9.54
C ALA A 157 63.58 -9.47 8.10
N ARG A 158 63.69 -10.74 7.71
CA ARG A 158 64.12 -11.20 6.38
C ARG A 158 63.20 -12.28 5.79
N ASP A 159 61.95 -12.29 6.24
CA ASP A 159 60.94 -13.30 5.91
C ASP A 159 60.40 -13.20 4.46
N TRP A 160 60.61 -12.06 3.80
CA TRP A 160 60.21 -11.86 2.39
C TRP A 160 61.39 -11.83 1.43
N LEU A 161 62.55 -11.35 1.90
CA LEU A 161 63.76 -11.30 1.11
C LEU A 161 65.01 -11.30 2.00
N ASP A 162 65.91 -12.24 1.73
CA ASP A 162 67.33 -12.13 2.03
C ASP A 162 68.07 -11.91 0.69
N SER A 163 69.25 -11.30 0.70
CA SER A 163 70.10 -11.17 -0.49
C SER A 163 71.33 -12.06 -0.48
N GLY A 164 71.86 -12.40 0.70
CA GLY A 164 73.29 -12.66 0.85
C GLY A 164 74.15 -11.50 0.31
N GLN A 165 75.46 -11.69 0.26
CA GLN A 165 76.40 -10.64 -0.11
C GLN A 165 76.24 -10.18 -1.57
N LEU A 166 75.96 -8.89 -1.74
CA LEU A 166 75.86 -8.18 -3.03
C LEU A 166 77.07 -7.28 -3.26
N GLN A 167 77.51 -7.20 -4.51
CA GLN A 167 78.48 -6.21 -5.01
C GLN A 167 77.80 -5.05 -5.76
N THR A 168 76.47 -5.00 -5.76
CA THR A 168 75.67 -3.98 -6.46
C THR A 168 75.08 -2.97 -5.48
N THR A 169 74.74 -1.79 -5.99
CA THR A 169 74.01 -0.73 -5.26
C THR A 169 72.51 -0.76 -5.54
N SER A 170 71.99 -1.87 -6.09
CA SER A 170 70.58 -2.07 -6.35
C SER A 170 70.19 -3.55 -6.47
N ARG A 171 68.91 -3.87 -6.23
CA ARG A 171 68.32 -5.20 -6.44
C ARG A 171 66.83 -5.10 -6.81
N ALA A 172 66.43 -5.83 -7.85
CA ALA A 172 65.03 -6.00 -8.21
C ALA A 172 64.33 -7.05 -7.32
N TRP A 173 63.04 -6.88 -7.07
CA TRP A 173 62.23 -7.77 -6.25
C TRP A 173 60.86 -7.95 -6.90
N THR A 174 60.52 -9.18 -7.28
CA THR A 174 59.34 -9.47 -8.13
C THR A 174 58.10 -9.89 -7.35
N ASN A 175 58.27 -10.39 -6.13
CA ASN A 175 57.20 -10.96 -5.31
C ASN A 175 56.87 -10.04 -4.13
N VAL A 176 56.43 -8.82 -4.46
CA VAL A 176 56.21 -7.74 -3.48
C VAL A 176 54.83 -7.85 -2.82
N PRO A 177 54.73 -7.91 -1.48
CA PRO A 177 53.46 -7.78 -0.77
C PRO A 177 52.87 -6.39 -0.98
N THR A 178 51.78 -6.32 -1.75
CA THR A 178 50.99 -5.09 -1.88
C THR A 178 50.16 -4.86 -0.61
N ASN A 179 49.94 -3.59 -0.25
CA ASN A 179 49.05 -3.20 0.86
C ASN A 179 49.56 -3.55 2.28
N GLN A 180 50.88 -3.71 2.45
CA GLN A 180 51.57 -3.83 3.74
C GLN A 180 52.81 -2.91 3.79
N THR A 181 53.27 -2.55 4.98
CA THR A 181 54.55 -1.86 5.18
C THR A 181 55.69 -2.85 5.01
N VAL A 182 56.58 -2.60 4.06
CA VAL A 182 57.85 -3.30 3.91
C VAL A 182 58.86 -2.65 4.85
N TYR A 183 59.42 -3.42 5.76
CA TYR A 183 60.60 -3.01 6.51
C TYR A 183 61.83 -3.51 5.78
N ALA A 184 62.78 -2.62 5.52
CA ALA A 184 63.96 -2.87 4.71
C ALA A 184 65.23 -2.52 5.49
N ARG A 185 66.08 -3.51 5.74
CA ARG A 185 67.40 -3.31 6.36
C ARG A 185 68.47 -3.46 5.30
N ILE A 186 69.27 -2.42 5.10
CA ILE A 186 70.43 -2.45 4.21
C ILE A 186 71.72 -2.40 5.03
N TRP A 187 72.52 -3.44 4.89
CA TRP A 187 73.84 -3.62 5.47
C TRP A 187 74.94 -3.25 4.47
N VAL A 188 76.10 -2.83 4.99
CA VAL A 188 77.37 -2.66 4.26
C VAL A 188 78.54 -3.13 5.12
N GLU A 189 79.51 -3.78 4.50
CA GLU A 189 80.78 -4.19 5.13
C GLU A 189 81.90 -3.21 4.76
N VAL A 190 82.58 -2.63 5.75
CA VAL A 190 83.78 -1.81 5.54
C VAL A 190 84.82 -2.12 6.62
N GLY A 191 85.99 -2.60 6.20
CA GLY A 191 87.09 -3.00 7.07
C GLY A 191 86.86 -4.31 7.84
N GLY A 192 86.05 -5.23 7.29
CA GLY A 192 85.59 -6.45 7.97
C GLY A 192 84.54 -6.20 9.06
N VAL A 193 83.91 -5.03 9.07
CA VAL A 193 82.89 -4.62 10.04
C VAL A 193 81.59 -4.28 9.32
N TRP A 194 80.55 -5.06 9.62
CA TRP A 194 79.20 -4.88 9.11
C TRP A 194 78.43 -3.80 9.87
N ARG A 195 77.77 -2.91 9.13
CA ARG A 195 76.97 -1.78 9.65
C ARG A 195 75.68 -1.68 8.83
N HIS A 196 74.56 -1.23 9.40
CA HIS A 196 73.28 -1.13 8.66
C HIS A 196 72.54 0.20 8.89
N THR A 197 71.56 0.44 8.03
CA THR A 197 70.41 1.32 8.29
C THR A 197 69.11 0.60 7.99
N ASP A 198 68.06 1.00 8.70
CA ASP A 198 66.69 0.60 8.41
C ASP A 198 65.97 1.68 7.60
N SER A 199 64.94 1.27 6.85
CA SER A 199 64.01 2.10 6.11
C SER A 199 62.67 1.37 6.00
N SER A 200 61.58 2.10 5.72
CA SER A 200 60.24 1.56 5.54
C SER A 200 59.54 2.17 4.33
N PHE A 201 58.74 1.38 3.61
CA PHE A 201 57.95 1.87 2.48
C PHE A 201 56.72 0.99 2.23
N SER A 202 55.80 1.42 1.36
CA SER A 202 54.71 0.58 0.85
C SER A 202 54.55 0.71 -0.66
N GLY A 203 54.25 -0.40 -1.33
CA GLY A 203 54.11 -0.47 -2.79
C GLY A 203 52.78 0.06 -3.31
N ALA A 204 52.78 0.61 -4.53
CA ALA A 204 51.61 1.20 -5.17
C ALA A 204 50.42 0.22 -5.34
N ARG A 205 49.21 0.72 -5.08
CA ARG A 205 47.97 0.08 -5.53
C ARG A 205 47.81 0.26 -7.05
N PHE A 206 48.34 -0.68 -7.83
CA PHE A 206 48.10 -0.77 -9.29
C PHE A 206 46.69 -1.27 -9.62
N THR A 207 45.68 -0.50 -9.19
CA THR A 207 44.26 -0.68 -9.52
C THR A 207 43.76 0.60 -10.18
N THR A 208 42.94 0.46 -11.21
CA THR A 208 42.13 1.57 -11.72
C THR A 208 40.74 1.55 -11.05
N GLN A 209 39.97 2.63 -11.17
CA GLN A 209 38.58 2.73 -10.74
C GLN A 209 37.73 3.33 -11.85
N ILE A 210 36.50 2.84 -12.02
CA ILE A 210 35.52 3.43 -12.93
C ILE A 210 35.10 4.80 -12.36
N THR A 211 35.35 5.86 -13.14
CA THR A 211 34.93 7.24 -12.82
C THR A 211 33.55 7.54 -13.37
N TYR A 212 33.17 6.87 -14.47
CA TYR A 212 31.86 6.98 -15.07
C TYR A 212 31.39 5.63 -15.64
N PRO A 213 30.18 5.13 -15.31
CA PRO A 213 29.29 5.61 -14.26
C PRO A 213 29.94 5.51 -12.86
N PRO A 214 29.66 6.44 -11.93
CA PRO A 214 30.07 6.30 -10.54
C PRO A 214 29.51 5.02 -9.89
N ASN A 215 30.23 4.46 -8.93
CA ASN A 215 29.77 3.25 -8.23
C ASN A 215 28.46 3.51 -7.46
N GLY A 216 27.48 2.63 -7.63
CA GLY A 216 26.12 2.77 -7.10
C GLY A 216 25.22 3.71 -7.90
N ALA A 217 25.66 4.25 -9.04
CA ALA A 217 24.86 5.21 -9.82
C ALA A 217 23.54 4.61 -10.30
N THR A 218 22.45 5.35 -10.09
CA THR A 218 21.13 5.09 -10.67
C THR A 218 20.86 6.05 -11.81
N ASN A 219 20.22 5.58 -12.88
CA ASN A 219 19.98 6.32 -14.11
C ASN A 219 21.26 6.90 -14.75
N ALA A 220 22.34 6.12 -14.80
CA ALA A 220 23.55 6.51 -15.53
C ALA A 220 23.26 6.68 -17.04
N ASP A 221 23.69 7.78 -17.66
CA ASP A 221 23.56 7.99 -19.10
C ASP A 221 24.46 7.00 -19.86
N VAL A 222 23.81 6.00 -20.47
CA VAL A 222 24.45 4.90 -21.18
C VAL A 222 25.02 5.28 -22.56
N MET A 223 24.86 6.54 -23.01
CA MET A 223 25.50 7.04 -24.24
C MET A 223 26.90 7.58 -23.98
N GLN A 224 27.23 7.96 -22.75
CA GLN A 224 28.61 8.24 -22.37
C GLN A 224 29.39 6.92 -22.22
N PRO A 225 30.62 6.84 -22.77
CA PRO A 225 31.43 5.64 -22.62
C PRO A 225 31.78 5.43 -21.15
N ILE A 226 31.93 4.18 -20.74
CA ILE A 226 32.43 3.84 -19.40
C ILE A 226 33.88 4.32 -19.33
N GLN A 227 34.23 5.11 -18.32
CA GLN A 227 35.55 5.73 -18.14
C GLN A 227 36.20 5.28 -16.84
N TRP A 228 37.53 5.23 -16.80
CA TRP A 228 38.30 4.89 -15.60
C TRP A 228 39.64 5.63 -15.52
N ILE A 229 40.22 5.66 -14.32
CA ILE A 229 41.45 6.41 -14.02
C ILE A 229 42.65 5.80 -14.76
N ALA A 230 43.47 6.64 -15.40
CA ALA A 230 44.74 6.22 -15.99
C ALA A 230 45.73 5.75 -14.92
N VAL A 231 46.39 4.61 -15.16
CA VAL A 231 47.40 4.03 -14.28
C VAL A 231 48.75 4.06 -14.99
N THR A 232 49.75 4.70 -14.36
CA THR A 232 51.13 4.75 -14.85
C THR A 232 51.69 3.34 -15.06
N ASN A 233 52.45 3.13 -16.13
CA ASN A 233 53.05 1.84 -16.49
C ASN A 233 52.04 0.69 -16.78
N ALA A 234 50.76 1.03 -17.06
CA ALA A 234 49.77 0.06 -17.51
C ALA A 234 50.08 -0.49 -18.92
N GLN A 235 50.17 -1.82 -19.01
CA GLN A 235 50.34 -2.58 -20.26
C GLN A 235 49.00 -2.78 -21.01
N GLY A 236 47.88 -2.55 -20.31
CA GLY A 236 46.53 -2.59 -20.86
C GLY A 236 45.46 -2.66 -19.76
N TYR A 237 44.21 -2.51 -20.18
CA TYR A 237 43.00 -2.64 -19.38
C TYR A 237 42.09 -3.71 -19.98
N GLN A 238 41.13 -4.23 -19.22
CA GLN A 238 40.06 -5.10 -19.75
C GLN A 238 38.80 -4.93 -18.90
N LEU A 239 37.68 -4.55 -19.50
CA LEU A 239 36.40 -4.34 -18.85
C LEU A 239 35.51 -5.58 -19.05
N TYR A 240 35.05 -6.18 -17.95
CA TYR A 240 33.92 -7.09 -17.95
C TYR A 240 32.67 -6.38 -17.45
N ILE A 241 31.50 -6.77 -17.95
CA ILE A 241 30.21 -6.43 -17.36
C ILE A 241 29.33 -7.68 -17.35
N GLY A 242 28.62 -7.89 -16.25
CA GLY A 242 27.75 -9.03 -16.07
C GLY A 242 26.46 -8.74 -15.29
N SER A 243 25.54 -9.70 -15.36
CA SER A 243 24.28 -9.68 -14.62
C SER A 243 24.44 -9.98 -13.12
N THR A 244 25.60 -10.51 -12.71
CA THR A 244 26.00 -10.81 -11.33
C THR A 244 27.46 -10.39 -11.06
N PRO A 245 27.88 -10.23 -9.80
CA PRO A 245 29.23 -9.77 -9.45
C PRO A 245 30.36 -10.57 -10.11
N GLY A 246 31.24 -9.88 -10.84
CA GLY A 246 32.41 -10.47 -11.49
C GLY A 246 32.13 -11.32 -12.74
N ALA A 247 30.88 -11.47 -13.15
CA ALA A 247 30.52 -12.13 -14.40
C ALA A 247 30.86 -11.26 -15.64
N LYS A 248 30.86 -11.87 -16.82
CA LYS A 248 31.18 -11.23 -18.11
C LYS A 248 30.20 -11.60 -19.24
N ASP A 249 29.00 -11.98 -18.85
CA ASP A 249 27.89 -12.41 -19.72
C ASP A 249 27.32 -11.29 -20.59
N LEU A 250 27.58 -10.02 -20.25
CA LEU A 250 27.05 -8.85 -20.97
C LEU A 250 28.14 -8.08 -21.74
N LEU A 251 29.40 -8.11 -21.26
CA LEU A 251 30.56 -7.52 -21.95
C LEU A 251 31.88 -8.19 -21.54
N ASP A 252 32.77 -8.36 -22.53
CA ASP A 252 34.21 -8.57 -22.36
C ASP A 252 34.94 -7.71 -23.41
N SER A 253 35.57 -6.60 -22.99
CA SER A 253 36.24 -5.67 -23.91
C SER A 253 37.51 -6.23 -24.57
N ARG A 254 38.03 -7.36 -24.09
CA ARG A 254 39.43 -7.81 -24.29
C ARG A 254 40.46 -6.79 -23.80
N GLN A 255 41.74 -7.11 -23.94
CA GLN A 255 42.83 -6.21 -23.58
C GLN A 255 42.84 -4.99 -24.52
N ILE A 256 42.63 -3.81 -23.96
CA ILE A 256 42.62 -2.50 -24.62
C ILE A 256 43.66 -1.58 -23.96
N GLN A 257 43.98 -0.43 -24.57
CA GLN A 257 44.88 0.58 -23.99
C GLN A 257 44.21 1.94 -23.74
N THR A 258 42.93 2.09 -24.12
CA THR A 258 42.13 3.27 -23.76
C THR A 258 41.75 3.27 -22.28
N THR A 259 41.48 4.46 -21.74
CA THR A 259 40.89 4.66 -20.40
C THR A 259 39.36 4.79 -20.45
N SER A 260 38.76 4.37 -21.56
CA SER A 260 37.31 4.35 -21.75
C SER A 260 36.87 3.29 -22.76
N PHE A 261 35.59 2.89 -22.67
CA PHE A 261 34.94 1.93 -23.56
C PHE A 261 33.49 2.33 -23.84
N ALA A 262 33.12 2.46 -25.12
CA ALA A 262 31.75 2.71 -25.53
C ALA A 262 30.96 1.39 -25.61
N TRP A 263 29.91 1.24 -24.79
CA TRP A 263 29.07 0.04 -24.75
C TRP A 263 27.62 0.37 -25.10
N THR A 264 27.20 0.03 -26.31
CA THR A 264 25.92 0.47 -26.88
C THR A 264 24.70 -0.34 -26.45
N ASN A 265 24.89 -1.55 -25.92
CA ASN A 265 23.84 -2.57 -25.80
C ASN A 265 23.38 -2.80 -24.35
N VAL A 266 23.28 -1.73 -23.56
CA VAL A 266 23.03 -1.80 -22.11
C VAL A 266 21.60 -2.29 -21.78
N PRO A 267 21.44 -3.36 -20.96
CA PRO A 267 20.14 -3.76 -20.44
C PRO A 267 19.54 -2.68 -19.51
N PRO A 268 18.31 -2.21 -19.77
CA PRO A 268 17.66 -1.21 -18.91
C PRO A 268 17.08 -1.86 -17.63
N ASN A 269 16.94 -1.06 -16.56
CA ASN A 269 16.27 -1.43 -15.30
C ASN A 269 16.89 -2.64 -14.56
N GLN A 270 18.16 -2.96 -14.78
CA GLN A 270 18.92 -3.97 -14.05
C GLN A 270 20.11 -3.33 -13.33
N THR A 271 20.47 -3.84 -12.14
CA THR A 271 21.77 -3.56 -11.52
C THR A 271 22.83 -4.38 -12.24
N LEU A 272 23.77 -3.69 -12.88
CA LEU A 272 24.85 -4.26 -13.66
C LEU A 272 26.14 -4.20 -12.86
N TYR A 273 26.96 -5.24 -12.96
CA TYR A 273 28.24 -5.34 -12.25
C TYR A 273 29.38 -5.23 -13.26
N ALA A 274 30.19 -4.20 -13.14
CA ALA A 274 31.31 -3.91 -14.02
C ALA A 274 32.64 -4.16 -13.30
N ARG A 275 33.50 -5.01 -13.87
CA ARG A 275 34.83 -5.33 -13.36
C ARG A 275 35.88 -4.76 -14.31
N ILE A 276 36.60 -3.73 -13.88
CA ILE A 276 37.69 -3.15 -14.67
C ILE A 276 39.03 -3.73 -14.22
N TRP A 277 39.69 -4.45 -15.12
CA TRP A 277 41.04 -4.96 -14.96
C TRP A 277 42.08 -3.98 -15.49
N VAL A 278 43.26 -3.95 -14.89
CA VAL A 278 44.48 -3.29 -15.37
C VAL A 278 45.68 -4.23 -15.24
N LYS A 279 46.59 -4.18 -16.21
CA LYS A 279 47.80 -5.00 -16.26
C LYS A 279 49.04 -4.15 -15.99
N VAL A 280 49.79 -4.44 -14.94
CA VAL A 280 51.08 -3.76 -14.63
C VAL A 280 52.12 -4.82 -14.27
N GLY A 281 53.32 -4.71 -14.85
CA GLY A 281 54.41 -5.68 -14.61
C GLY A 281 54.06 -7.11 -15.04
N GLY A 282 53.21 -7.29 -16.06
CA GLY A 282 52.69 -8.58 -16.48
C GLY A 282 51.46 -9.07 -15.70
N VAL A 283 51.22 -8.57 -14.49
CA VAL A 283 50.17 -9.02 -13.58
C VAL A 283 48.87 -8.23 -13.78
N TRP A 284 47.76 -8.96 -13.91
CA TRP A 284 46.41 -8.41 -13.95
C TRP A 284 45.84 -8.20 -12.53
N ARG A 285 45.24 -7.03 -12.28
CA ARG A 285 44.49 -6.69 -11.05
C ARG A 285 43.18 -6.01 -11.44
N TYR A 286 42.16 -6.00 -10.58
CA TYR A 286 40.85 -5.41 -10.92
C TYR A 286 40.23 -4.60 -9.78
N THR A 287 39.20 -3.82 -10.13
CA THR A 287 38.19 -3.32 -9.20
C THR A 287 36.79 -3.61 -9.74
N ASP A 288 35.83 -3.76 -8.84
CA ASP A 288 34.41 -3.91 -9.16
C ASP A 288 33.65 -2.60 -8.88
N SER A 289 32.62 -2.36 -9.67
CA SER A 289 31.66 -1.27 -9.53
C SER A 289 30.28 -1.77 -9.95
N SER A 290 29.21 -1.16 -9.43
CA SER A 290 27.83 -1.42 -9.86
C SER A 290 27.15 -0.15 -10.34
N PHE A 291 26.24 -0.27 -11.30
CA PHE A 291 25.38 0.84 -11.74
C PHE A 291 24.09 0.32 -12.36
N SER A 292 23.11 1.21 -12.55
CA SER A 292 21.92 0.95 -13.38
C SER A 292 21.74 2.05 -14.42
N GLY A 293 21.55 1.64 -15.67
CA GLY A 293 21.45 2.55 -16.81
C GLY A 293 20.13 3.30 -16.88
N ALA A 294 20.18 4.56 -17.34
CA ALA A 294 19.01 5.40 -17.58
C ALA A 294 18.05 4.75 -18.60
N ARG A 295 16.74 4.86 -18.34
CA ARG A 295 15.70 4.38 -19.25
C ARG A 295 15.54 5.32 -20.45
N LEU A 296 16.51 5.30 -21.36
CA LEU A 296 16.47 6.05 -22.62
C LEU A 296 15.23 5.68 -23.44
N THR A 297 14.27 6.60 -23.48
CA THR A 297 13.06 6.51 -24.31
C THR A 297 12.68 7.88 -24.83
N THR A 298 12.20 7.91 -26.08
CA THR A 298 11.43 9.05 -26.59
C THR A 298 10.04 9.08 -25.94
N GLN A 299 9.29 10.16 -26.16
CA GLN A 299 7.90 10.34 -25.74
C GLN A 299 7.13 11.02 -26.87
N ILE A 300 5.87 10.62 -27.06
CA ILE A 300 4.93 11.29 -27.97
C ILE A 300 4.63 12.69 -27.40
N THR A 301 4.91 13.73 -28.17
CA THR A 301 4.65 15.14 -27.85
C THR A 301 3.32 15.62 -28.42
N TYR A 302 2.89 15.02 -29.53
CA TYR A 302 1.58 15.28 -30.13
C TYR A 302 0.96 13.99 -30.69
N PRO A 303 -0.32 13.67 -30.42
CA PRO A 303 -1.16 14.28 -29.39
C PRO A 303 -0.56 14.09 -27.98
N ALA A 304 -0.84 15.02 -27.08
CA ALA A 304 -0.42 14.89 -25.68
C ALA A 304 -1.08 13.66 -25.01
N ASN A 305 -0.40 13.04 -24.06
CA ASN A 305 -0.94 11.87 -23.36
C ASN A 305 -2.22 12.23 -22.59
N GLY A 306 -3.29 11.46 -22.80
CA GLY A 306 -4.63 11.73 -22.29
C GLY A 306 -5.46 12.71 -23.12
N ALA A 307 -4.97 13.20 -24.26
CA ALA A 307 -5.70 14.19 -25.07
C ALA A 307 -7.05 13.65 -25.60
N VAL A 308 -8.09 14.47 -25.45
CA VAL A 308 -9.42 14.23 -26.03
C VAL A 308 -9.67 15.21 -27.19
N ASN A 309 -10.35 14.73 -28.24
CA ASN A 309 -10.55 15.49 -29.49
C ASN A 309 -9.25 16.01 -30.12
N ALA A 310 -8.19 15.20 -30.12
CA ALA A 310 -6.94 15.52 -30.80
C ALA A 310 -7.18 15.76 -32.30
N ASP A 311 -6.56 16.78 -32.88
CA ASP A 311 -6.67 17.07 -34.32
C ASP A 311 -5.87 16.03 -35.13
N ILE A 312 -6.59 15.09 -35.71
CA ILE A 312 -6.03 13.96 -36.47
C ILE A 312 -5.66 14.34 -37.92
N THR A 313 -5.64 15.63 -38.27
CA THR A 313 -4.99 16.09 -39.51
C THR A 313 -3.50 16.39 -39.29
N GLN A 314 -3.08 16.57 -38.03
CA GLN A 314 -1.68 16.73 -37.64
C GLN A 314 -1.01 15.36 -37.48
N SER A 315 0.27 15.27 -37.84
CA SER A 315 1.07 14.06 -37.66
C SER A 315 1.27 13.76 -36.17
N ILE A 316 1.30 12.47 -35.79
CA ILE A 316 1.78 12.07 -34.46
C ILE A 316 3.26 12.43 -34.38
N GLN A 317 3.71 13.14 -33.35
CA GLN A 317 5.09 13.63 -33.16
C GLN A 317 5.69 13.09 -31.87
N TRP A 318 7.01 12.91 -31.84
CA TRP A 318 7.74 12.48 -30.65
C TRP A 318 9.12 13.14 -30.53
N LEU A 319 9.69 13.15 -29.33
CA LEU A 319 10.99 13.76 -29.04
C LEU A 319 12.12 13.09 -29.84
N ALA A 320 12.86 13.90 -30.59
CA ALA A 320 14.13 13.50 -31.19
C ALA A 320 15.13 13.07 -30.11
N VAL A 321 15.81 11.94 -30.34
CA VAL A 321 16.88 11.43 -29.47
C VAL A 321 18.09 11.19 -30.37
N SER A 322 19.18 11.91 -30.13
CA SER A 322 20.34 12.00 -31.04
C SER A 322 21.08 10.69 -31.27
N SER A 323 20.84 9.67 -30.45
CA SER A 323 21.39 8.31 -30.58
C SER A 323 20.41 7.27 -31.15
N ALA A 324 19.21 7.67 -31.56
CA ALA A 324 18.23 6.78 -32.17
C ALA A 324 18.68 6.30 -33.56
N GLN A 325 18.82 4.99 -33.71
CA GLN A 325 19.08 4.32 -34.99
C GLN A 325 17.79 4.19 -35.81
N ALA A 326 16.65 4.05 -35.15
CA ALA A 326 15.32 4.02 -35.74
C ALA A 326 14.25 4.26 -34.67
N TYR A 327 13.03 4.55 -35.14
CA TYR A 327 11.78 4.50 -34.40
C TYR A 327 10.85 3.47 -35.03
N GLN A 328 9.87 3.00 -34.25
CA GLN A 328 8.71 2.25 -34.73
C GLN A 328 7.47 2.74 -33.98
N LEU A 329 6.52 3.35 -34.68
CA LEU A 329 5.23 3.69 -34.07
C LEU A 329 4.28 2.49 -34.21
N TRP A 330 3.79 2.01 -33.07
CA TRP A 330 2.71 1.03 -32.98
C TRP A 330 1.50 1.75 -32.38
N VAL A 331 0.29 1.51 -32.90
CA VAL A 331 -0.95 2.02 -32.30
C VAL A 331 -2.04 0.97 -32.43
N GLY A 332 -2.81 0.78 -31.37
CA GLY A 332 -3.89 -0.20 -31.30
C GLY A 332 -5.12 0.28 -30.54
N SER A 333 -6.20 -0.50 -30.64
CA SER A 333 -7.44 -0.33 -29.87
C SER A 333 -7.30 -0.72 -28.39
N ALA A 334 -6.20 -1.41 -28.02
CA ALA A 334 -5.88 -1.80 -26.65
C ALA A 334 -4.41 -1.52 -26.31
N ALA A 335 -4.09 -1.41 -25.01
CA ALA A 335 -2.75 -1.09 -24.52
C ALA A 335 -1.69 -2.10 -25.01
N GLY A 336 -0.67 -1.61 -25.71
CA GLY A 336 0.39 -2.43 -26.33
C GLY A 336 0.00 -3.11 -27.65
N GLY A 337 -1.21 -2.89 -28.15
CA GLY A 337 -1.66 -3.31 -29.47
C GLY A 337 -0.97 -2.55 -30.62
N TYR A 338 -1.15 -3.07 -31.83
CA TYR A 338 -0.65 -2.49 -33.08
C TYR A 338 -1.61 -2.73 -34.27
N ASP A 339 -2.86 -3.04 -33.93
CA ASP A 339 -3.97 -3.40 -34.84
C ASP A 339 -4.44 -2.25 -35.74
N LEU A 340 -4.12 -0.99 -35.39
CA LEU A 340 -4.45 0.19 -36.19
C LEU A 340 -3.25 0.67 -37.04
N LEU A 341 -2.02 0.51 -36.54
CA LEU A 341 -0.78 0.69 -37.28
C LEU A 341 0.39 -0.03 -36.62
N ARG A 342 1.31 -0.51 -37.47
CA ARG A 342 2.70 -0.76 -37.13
C ARG A 342 3.60 -0.22 -38.24
N THR A 343 4.45 0.76 -37.94
CA THR A 343 5.43 1.25 -38.93
C THR A 343 6.58 0.26 -39.12
N ALA A 344 7.30 0.39 -40.22
CA ALA A 344 8.67 -0.12 -40.35
C ALA A 344 9.64 0.69 -39.47
N GLU A 345 10.93 0.34 -39.51
CA GLU A 345 11.99 1.18 -38.94
C GLU A 345 12.07 2.52 -39.70
N ILE A 346 11.83 3.63 -39.00
CA ILE A 346 11.83 4.98 -39.57
C ILE A 346 12.79 5.91 -38.80
N GLN A 347 13.41 6.85 -39.51
CA GLN A 347 14.27 7.89 -38.91
C GLN A 347 13.51 9.19 -38.59
N ALA A 348 12.29 9.36 -39.12
CA ALA A 348 11.45 10.51 -38.84
C ALA A 348 11.01 10.56 -37.37
N THR A 349 10.84 11.77 -36.83
CA THR A 349 10.31 12.05 -35.48
C THR A 349 8.82 12.39 -35.48
N SER A 350 8.16 12.12 -36.61
CA SER A 350 6.72 12.26 -36.78
C SER A 350 6.19 11.25 -37.80
N TYR A 351 4.90 10.89 -37.67
CA TYR A 351 4.19 10.02 -38.61
C TYR A 351 2.84 10.63 -39.02
N PRO A 352 2.57 10.83 -40.32
CA PRO A 352 1.28 11.32 -40.80
C PRO A 352 0.21 10.25 -40.63
N TRP A 353 -0.78 10.53 -39.77
CA TRP A 353 -1.87 9.61 -39.46
C TRP A 353 -3.22 10.24 -39.82
N SER A 354 -3.90 9.72 -40.85
CA SER A 354 -5.18 10.28 -41.34
C SER A 354 -6.43 9.47 -40.99
N SER A 355 -6.27 8.32 -40.32
CA SER A 355 -7.34 7.32 -40.10
C SER A 355 -7.45 6.87 -38.64
N LEU A 356 -7.68 7.81 -37.72
CA LEU A 356 -7.96 7.48 -36.32
C LEU A 356 -9.43 7.04 -36.18
N PRO A 357 -9.75 6.00 -35.38
CA PRO A 357 -11.13 5.69 -35.05
C PRO A 357 -11.72 6.82 -34.19
N ALA A 358 -12.59 7.63 -34.78
CA ALA A 358 -13.20 8.77 -34.09
C ALA A 358 -14.04 8.29 -32.88
N ASN A 359 -14.05 9.09 -31.80
CA ASN A 359 -14.64 8.74 -30.50
C ASN A 359 -14.05 7.51 -29.78
N GLN A 360 -12.94 6.92 -30.22
CA GLN A 360 -12.25 5.87 -29.46
C GLN A 360 -10.92 6.38 -28.88
N THR A 361 -10.58 5.91 -27.68
CA THR A 361 -9.23 6.04 -27.12
C THR A 361 -8.33 5.00 -27.78
N VAL A 362 -7.32 5.44 -28.52
CA VAL A 362 -6.27 4.56 -29.04
C VAL A 362 -5.07 4.57 -28.09
N TYR A 363 -4.30 3.49 -28.13
CA TYR A 363 -3.07 3.34 -27.36
C TYR A 363 -1.89 3.34 -28.31
N ALA A 364 -1.04 4.35 -28.21
CA ALA A 364 0.13 4.56 -29.04
C ALA A 364 1.41 4.20 -28.30
N ARG A 365 2.12 3.18 -28.79
CA ARG A 365 3.42 2.74 -28.31
C ARG A 365 4.50 3.21 -29.28
N ILE A 366 5.27 4.23 -28.89
CA ILE A 366 6.44 4.65 -29.67
C ILE A 366 7.67 3.85 -29.21
N TRP A 367 8.19 3.03 -30.12
CA TRP A 367 9.45 2.32 -29.97
C TRP A 367 10.60 3.14 -30.54
N MET A 368 11.79 2.96 -29.95
CA MET A 368 13.04 3.58 -30.34
C MET A 368 14.17 2.55 -30.23
N LYS A 369 15.01 2.47 -31.27
CA LYS A 369 16.14 1.55 -31.39
C LYS A 369 17.43 2.30 -31.08
N VAL A 370 18.16 1.89 -30.05
CA VAL A 370 19.47 2.47 -29.68
C VAL A 370 20.41 1.32 -29.33
N GLY A 371 21.51 1.19 -30.09
CA GLY A 371 22.43 0.05 -29.96
C GLY A 371 21.81 -1.28 -30.38
N GLY A 372 20.98 -1.29 -31.43
CA GLY A 372 20.21 -2.46 -31.87
C GLY A 372 19.03 -2.84 -30.97
N VAL A 373 19.03 -2.40 -29.70
CA VAL A 373 18.00 -2.71 -28.69
C VAL A 373 16.80 -1.76 -28.82
N TRP A 374 15.61 -2.35 -28.90
CA TRP A 374 14.33 -1.66 -28.88
C TRP A 374 13.86 -1.31 -27.46
N ARG A 375 13.47 -0.05 -27.24
CA ARG A 375 12.90 0.49 -25.99
C ARG A 375 11.63 1.28 -26.33
N TYR A 376 10.65 1.40 -25.44
CA TYR A 376 9.37 2.07 -25.76
C TYR A 376 8.74 2.89 -24.62
N THR A 377 7.86 3.82 -25.00
CA THR A 377 6.86 4.46 -24.13
C THR A 377 5.47 4.31 -24.71
N ASP A 378 4.49 4.23 -23.82
CA ASP A 378 3.07 4.21 -24.15
C ASP A 378 2.44 5.57 -23.89
N SER A 379 1.47 5.93 -24.73
CA SER A 379 0.59 7.10 -24.60
C SER A 379 -0.82 6.69 -25.04
N SER A 380 -1.85 7.41 -24.62
CA SER A 380 -3.21 7.25 -25.15
C SER A 380 -3.86 8.59 -25.46
N PHE A 381 -4.74 8.61 -26.45
CA PHE A 381 -5.49 9.79 -26.87
C PHE A 381 -6.73 9.38 -27.67
N SER A 382 -7.70 10.28 -27.82
CA SER A 382 -8.86 10.08 -28.70
C SER A 382 -8.96 11.16 -29.78
N GLY A 383 -9.22 10.71 -31.01
CA GLY A 383 -9.26 11.57 -32.19
C GLY A 383 -10.56 12.37 -32.30
N ALA A 384 -10.44 13.63 -32.72
CA ALA A 384 -11.57 14.47 -33.08
C ALA A 384 -12.43 13.83 -34.19
N ARG A 385 -13.75 14.02 -34.11
CA ARG A 385 -14.66 13.61 -35.19
C ARG A 385 -14.42 14.44 -36.44
N LEU A 386 -13.96 13.80 -37.51
CA LEU A 386 -13.92 14.39 -38.85
C LEU A 386 -15.26 14.27 -39.61
N THR A 387 -16.31 13.79 -38.94
CA THR A 387 -17.68 13.72 -39.47
C THR A 387 -18.63 14.47 -38.56
N THR A 388 -19.46 15.31 -39.16
CA THR A 388 -20.67 15.85 -38.52
C THR A 388 -21.80 14.81 -38.58
N GLN A 389 -22.88 15.07 -37.85
CA GLN A 389 -24.10 14.27 -37.86
C GLN A 389 -25.30 15.19 -37.60
N ILE A 390 -26.45 14.90 -38.22
CA ILE A 390 -27.70 15.62 -37.95
C ILE A 390 -28.12 15.34 -36.50
N THR A 391 -28.42 16.41 -35.76
CA THR A 391 -28.90 16.37 -34.37
C THR A 391 -30.40 16.65 -34.27
N TYR A 392 -30.96 17.35 -35.24
CA TYR A 392 -32.41 17.53 -35.39
C TYR A 392 -32.79 17.58 -36.90
N PRO A 393 -33.80 16.85 -37.37
CA PRO A 393 -34.51 15.76 -36.68
C PRO A 393 -33.55 14.62 -36.27
N ALA A 394 -33.93 13.83 -35.27
CA ALA A 394 -33.14 12.66 -34.88
C ALA A 394 -33.14 11.61 -36.01
N ASN A 395 -32.05 10.82 -36.12
CA ASN A 395 -31.99 9.76 -37.12
C ASN A 395 -33.04 8.66 -36.84
N GLY A 396 -33.82 8.31 -37.87
CA GLY A 396 -34.98 7.43 -37.78
C GLY A 396 -36.25 8.10 -37.25
N ALA A 397 -36.27 9.42 -37.03
CA ALA A 397 -37.45 10.11 -36.49
C ALA A 397 -38.66 9.99 -37.41
N THR A 398 -39.74 9.42 -36.88
CA THR A 398 -41.10 9.57 -37.39
C THR A 398 -41.70 10.87 -36.86
N ASP A 399 -42.52 11.53 -37.67
CA ASP A 399 -43.25 12.75 -37.31
C ASP A 399 -42.37 13.94 -36.88
N ALA A 400 -41.30 14.20 -37.64
CA ALA A 400 -40.48 15.39 -37.46
C ALA A 400 -41.27 16.69 -37.71
N ASP A 401 -41.11 17.67 -36.81
CA ASP A 401 -41.63 19.03 -36.97
C ASP A 401 -40.69 19.87 -37.84
N LEU A 402 -40.97 19.88 -39.14
CA LEU A 402 -40.16 20.57 -40.15
C LEU A 402 -40.49 22.06 -40.29
N ALA A 403 -41.27 22.64 -39.36
CA ALA A 403 -41.25 24.08 -39.13
C ALA A 403 -39.97 24.54 -38.42
N GLN A 404 -39.25 23.63 -37.75
CA GLN A 404 -37.96 23.91 -37.13
C GLN A 404 -36.80 23.65 -38.11
N PRO A 405 -35.70 24.43 -38.04
CA PRO A 405 -34.51 24.18 -38.84
C PRO A 405 -33.90 22.81 -38.54
N ILE A 406 -33.44 22.12 -39.59
CA ILE A 406 -32.57 20.96 -39.49
C ILE A 406 -31.23 21.43 -38.90
N GLN A 407 -30.68 20.72 -37.92
CA GLN A 407 -29.45 21.07 -37.19
C GLN A 407 -28.45 19.93 -37.23
N TRP A 408 -27.15 20.24 -37.20
CA TRP A 408 -26.06 19.25 -37.14
C TRP A 408 -24.92 19.68 -36.21
N LEU A 409 -24.16 18.68 -35.75
CA LEU A 409 -23.07 18.86 -34.79
C LEU A 409 -21.89 19.62 -35.42
N GLY A 410 -21.47 20.73 -34.80
CA GLY A 410 -20.26 21.45 -35.20
C GLY A 410 -18.99 20.61 -35.07
N VAL A 411 -18.06 20.78 -36.01
CA VAL A 411 -16.78 20.06 -36.10
C VAL A 411 -15.63 21.07 -36.04
N ALA A 412 -14.62 20.79 -35.20
CA ALA A 412 -13.43 21.65 -35.09
C ALA A 412 -12.65 21.68 -36.41
N ASN A 413 -12.14 22.86 -36.78
CA ASN A 413 -11.42 23.11 -38.04
C ASN A 413 -12.21 22.76 -39.32
N ALA A 414 -13.54 22.67 -39.25
CA ALA A 414 -14.40 22.53 -40.43
C ALA A 414 -14.33 23.80 -41.30
N GLN A 415 -14.16 23.60 -42.60
CA GLN A 415 -14.04 24.68 -43.59
C GLN A 415 -15.41 25.07 -44.15
N SER A 416 -16.29 24.08 -44.36
CA SER A 416 -17.69 24.22 -44.76
C SER A 416 -18.46 22.90 -44.55
N TYR A 417 -19.79 22.99 -44.63
CA TYR A 417 -20.74 21.87 -44.63
C TYR A 417 -21.58 21.89 -45.91
N GLU A 418 -22.12 20.74 -46.34
CA GLU A 418 -23.19 20.67 -47.37
C GLU A 418 -24.26 19.67 -46.91
N LEU A 419 -25.54 20.09 -46.84
CA LEU A 419 -26.67 19.19 -46.59
C LEU A 419 -27.43 18.92 -47.89
N TYR A 420 -27.64 17.64 -48.19
CA TYR A 420 -28.57 17.19 -49.22
C TYR A 420 -29.77 16.50 -48.57
N LEU A 421 -30.97 16.73 -49.11
CA LEU A 421 -32.19 15.97 -48.81
C LEU A 421 -32.78 15.43 -50.11
N GLY A 422 -33.24 14.17 -50.10
CA GLY A 422 -33.91 13.57 -51.25
C GLY A 422 -34.85 12.43 -50.91
N THR A 423 -35.68 12.03 -51.87
CA THR A 423 -36.61 10.90 -51.78
C THR A 423 -35.94 9.53 -51.93
N SER A 424 -34.61 9.48 -52.09
CA SER A 424 -33.81 8.26 -52.21
C SER A 424 -32.37 8.47 -51.72
N PRO A 425 -31.64 7.40 -51.29
CA PRO A 425 -30.31 7.52 -50.72
C PRO A 425 -29.32 8.32 -51.58
N GLY A 426 -28.79 9.42 -51.01
CA GLY A 426 -27.81 10.30 -51.68
C GLY A 426 -28.38 11.23 -52.76
N SER A 427 -29.69 11.25 -52.98
CA SER A 427 -30.37 12.21 -53.86
C SER A 427 -30.43 13.62 -53.23
N ARG A 428 -30.73 14.63 -54.06
CA ARG A 428 -30.83 16.05 -53.68
C ARG A 428 -32.11 16.73 -54.16
N ASP A 429 -33.13 15.94 -54.49
CA ASP A 429 -34.38 16.38 -55.14
C ASP A 429 -35.29 17.23 -54.24
N ILE A 430 -35.03 17.28 -52.93
CA ILE A 430 -35.77 18.10 -51.96
C ILE A 430 -34.94 19.33 -51.54
N LEU A 431 -33.63 19.16 -51.30
CA LEU A 431 -32.73 20.24 -50.92
C LEU A 431 -31.27 19.94 -51.29
N ASP A 432 -30.55 20.96 -51.75
CA ASP A 432 -29.08 21.02 -51.79
C ASP A 432 -28.68 22.40 -51.25
N THR A 433 -28.04 22.46 -50.08
CA THR A 433 -27.66 23.75 -49.46
C THR A 433 -26.46 24.40 -50.12
N ARG A 434 -25.66 23.66 -50.91
CA ARG A 434 -24.27 23.98 -51.21
C ARG A 434 -23.45 24.24 -49.93
N GLN A 435 -22.27 24.83 -50.10
CA GLN A 435 -21.31 25.09 -49.01
C GLN A 435 -21.82 26.18 -48.07
N VAL A 436 -22.11 25.79 -46.83
CA VAL A 436 -22.53 26.67 -45.75
C VAL A 436 -21.55 26.58 -44.58
N GLN A 437 -21.46 27.66 -43.79
CA GLN A 437 -20.69 27.70 -42.54
C GLN A 437 -21.58 27.62 -41.28
N THR A 438 -22.91 27.58 -41.47
CA THR A 438 -23.87 27.37 -40.38
C THR A 438 -23.92 25.90 -39.96
N THR A 439 -24.46 25.66 -38.77
CA THR A 439 -24.79 24.32 -38.23
C THR A 439 -26.29 24.00 -38.32
N SER A 440 -27.04 24.78 -39.12
CA SER A 440 -28.48 24.55 -39.36
C SER A 440 -28.99 25.19 -40.67
N VAL A 441 -30.15 24.70 -41.15
CA VAL A 441 -30.91 25.24 -42.29
C VAL A 441 -32.41 24.91 -42.17
N LEU A 442 -33.30 25.78 -42.66
CA LEU A 442 -34.74 25.51 -42.73
C LEU A 442 -35.10 24.84 -44.08
N ALA A 443 -35.95 23.81 -44.08
CA ALA A 443 -36.32 23.03 -45.26
C ALA A 443 -37.85 23.02 -45.48
N SER A 444 -38.37 23.94 -46.28
CA SER A 444 -39.82 24.22 -46.37
C SER A 444 -40.65 23.23 -47.20
N ASN A 445 -40.00 22.42 -48.06
CA ASN A 445 -40.67 21.66 -49.13
C ASN A 445 -40.55 20.15 -48.97
N VAL A 446 -40.36 19.66 -47.73
CA VAL A 446 -40.09 18.25 -47.46
C VAL A 446 -41.39 17.42 -47.45
N PRO A 447 -41.48 16.29 -48.18
CA PRO A 447 -42.65 15.42 -48.15
C PRO A 447 -42.93 14.80 -46.77
N ALA A 448 -44.18 14.92 -46.30
CA ALA A 448 -44.67 14.20 -45.13
C ALA A 448 -44.98 12.73 -45.45
N ASN A 449 -44.90 11.86 -44.43
CA ASN A 449 -45.13 10.41 -44.51
C ASN A 449 -44.27 9.66 -45.56
N GLN A 450 -43.09 10.19 -45.90
CA GLN A 450 -42.08 9.50 -46.71
C GLN A 450 -40.74 9.47 -45.96
N THR A 451 -39.95 8.42 -46.17
CA THR A 451 -38.58 8.34 -45.68
C THR A 451 -37.72 9.29 -46.49
N ILE A 452 -37.32 10.40 -45.87
CA ILE A 452 -36.40 11.38 -46.42
C ILE A 452 -34.99 10.91 -46.13
N TYR A 453 -34.15 10.85 -47.16
CA TYR A 453 -32.74 10.52 -47.05
C TYR A 453 -31.95 11.82 -47.00
N ALA A 454 -31.30 12.05 -45.86
CA ALA A 454 -30.49 13.22 -45.61
C ALA A 454 -29.00 12.83 -45.59
N ARG A 455 -28.17 13.53 -46.37
CA ARG A 455 -26.72 13.37 -46.35
C ARG A 455 -26.07 14.69 -45.97
N ILE A 456 -25.44 14.73 -44.79
CA ILE A 456 -24.69 15.91 -44.32
C ILE A 456 -23.19 15.67 -44.54
N TRP A 457 -22.54 16.60 -45.23
CA TRP A 457 -21.11 16.63 -45.48
C TRP A 457 -20.42 17.67 -44.60
N VAL A 458 -19.15 17.41 -44.27
CA VAL A 458 -18.21 18.39 -43.71
C VAL A 458 -16.87 18.30 -44.43
N GLN A 459 -16.25 19.46 -44.69
CA GLN A 459 -14.88 19.54 -45.22
C GLN A 459 -13.91 19.82 -44.07
N VAL A 460 -12.93 18.92 -43.88
CA VAL A 460 -11.84 19.11 -42.91
C VAL A 460 -10.52 18.71 -43.56
N GLY A 461 -9.55 19.62 -43.58
CA GLY A 461 -8.25 19.43 -44.24
C GLY A 461 -8.37 19.31 -45.77
N GLY A 462 -9.32 20.02 -46.39
CA GLY A 462 -9.66 19.94 -47.81
C GLY A 462 -10.51 18.71 -48.20
N VAL A 463 -10.56 17.68 -47.35
CA VAL A 463 -11.25 16.42 -47.63
C VAL A 463 -12.70 16.47 -47.12
N TRP A 464 -13.64 16.20 -48.04
CA TRP A 464 -15.07 16.06 -47.76
C TRP A 464 -15.40 14.68 -47.17
N ARG A 465 -16.22 14.65 -46.12
CA ARG A 465 -16.69 13.42 -45.45
C ARG A 465 -18.17 13.57 -45.09
N SER A 466 -18.97 12.52 -45.30
CA SER A 466 -20.42 12.54 -45.07
C SER A 466 -20.87 11.61 -43.95
N THR A 467 -22.02 11.93 -43.35
CA THR A 467 -22.90 10.95 -42.69
C THR A 467 -24.29 10.97 -43.31
N ASP A 468 -24.95 9.81 -43.31
CA ASP A 468 -26.34 9.66 -43.73
C ASP A 468 -27.25 9.60 -42.50
N SER A 469 -28.45 10.13 -42.66
CA SER A 469 -29.55 10.08 -41.70
C SER A 469 -30.87 9.90 -42.46
N THR A 470 -31.88 9.34 -41.81
CA THR A 470 -33.25 9.32 -42.33
C THR A 470 -34.21 9.94 -41.33
N PHE A 471 -35.31 10.51 -41.82
CA PHE A 471 -36.45 10.94 -41.02
C PHE A 471 -37.70 10.98 -41.90
N SER A 472 -38.88 11.15 -41.31
CA SER A 472 -40.11 11.48 -42.04
C SER A 472 -40.81 12.69 -41.41
N GLY A 473 -41.27 13.61 -42.24
CA GLY A 473 -42.02 14.79 -41.79
C GLY A 473 -43.43 14.41 -41.34
N ALA A 474 -43.92 15.05 -40.29
CA ALA A 474 -45.24 14.79 -39.72
C ALA A 474 -46.39 15.03 -40.73
N PRO A 475 -47.46 14.22 -40.71
CA PRO A 475 -48.62 14.41 -41.58
C PRO A 475 -49.35 15.69 -41.23
N LEU A 476 -49.37 16.65 -42.16
CA LEU A 476 -50.28 17.79 -42.09
C LEU A 476 -51.73 17.32 -42.30
N THR A 477 -52.40 16.95 -41.21
CA THR A 477 -53.84 16.73 -41.10
C THR A 477 -54.47 17.83 -40.25
N THR A 478 -55.77 18.07 -40.44
CA THR A 478 -56.58 18.81 -39.44
C THR A 478 -57.24 17.79 -38.53
N ARG A 479 -57.66 18.22 -37.34
CA ARG A 479 -58.49 17.42 -36.42
C ARG A 479 -59.74 18.18 -36.03
N ILE A 480 -60.81 17.45 -35.78
CA ILE A 480 -62.00 17.99 -35.10
C ILE A 480 -61.59 18.36 -33.67
N THR A 481 -61.96 19.58 -33.26
CA THR A 481 -61.70 20.16 -31.94
C THR A 481 -62.95 20.20 -31.06
N TYR A 482 -64.14 20.15 -31.67
CA TYR A 482 -65.42 19.97 -30.98
C TYR A 482 -66.41 19.21 -31.88
N PRO A 483 -67.19 18.24 -31.38
CA PRO A 483 -66.98 17.50 -30.14
C PRO A 483 -65.59 16.86 -30.10
N ALA A 484 -65.03 16.62 -28.91
CA ALA A 484 -63.74 15.93 -28.81
C ALA A 484 -63.85 14.48 -29.33
N ASN A 485 -62.75 13.93 -29.85
CA ASN A 485 -62.73 12.51 -30.25
C ASN A 485 -62.97 11.62 -29.02
N GLY A 486 -63.87 10.65 -29.15
CA GLY A 486 -64.39 9.82 -28.07
C GLY A 486 -65.47 10.47 -27.20
N ALA A 487 -65.92 11.71 -27.49
CA ALA A 487 -66.89 12.40 -26.64
C ALA A 487 -68.26 11.68 -26.60
N THR A 488 -68.66 11.23 -25.43
CA THR A 488 -70.00 10.70 -25.17
C THR A 488 -70.90 11.80 -24.61
N ASN A 489 -72.20 11.72 -24.93
CA ASN A 489 -73.19 12.76 -24.68
C ASN A 489 -72.82 14.16 -25.22
N ALA A 490 -72.32 14.22 -26.46
CA ALA A 490 -72.01 15.48 -27.13
C ALA A 490 -73.26 16.39 -27.26
N ASP A 491 -73.09 17.68 -26.92
CA ASP A 491 -74.14 18.69 -27.04
C ASP A 491 -74.22 19.22 -28.48
N MET A 492 -75.14 18.64 -29.25
CA MET A 492 -75.36 19.01 -30.64
C MET A 492 -76.19 20.29 -30.83
N SER A 493 -76.37 21.11 -29.78
CA SER A 493 -76.76 22.51 -29.96
C SER A 493 -75.59 23.39 -30.41
N LEU A 494 -74.35 22.91 -30.23
CA LEU A 494 -73.12 23.58 -30.66
C LEU A 494 -72.60 23.02 -32.01
N PRO A 495 -71.97 23.85 -32.86
CA PRO A 495 -71.41 23.40 -34.12
C PRO A 495 -70.16 22.55 -33.91
N ILE A 496 -69.97 21.56 -34.78
CA ILE A 496 -68.72 20.81 -34.94
C ILE A 496 -67.64 21.79 -35.41
N GLN A 497 -66.41 21.68 -34.91
CA GLN A 497 -65.28 22.58 -35.22
C GLN A 497 -64.00 21.79 -35.51
N TRP A 498 -63.07 22.35 -36.31
CA TRP A 498 -61.76 21.74 -36.60
C TRP A 498 -60.63 22.77 -36.73
N ALA A 499 -59.39 22.29 -36.71
CA ALA A 499 -58.19 23.12 -36.59
C ALA A 499 -57.71 23.76 -37.92
N SER A 500 -57.15 24.98 -37.80
CA SER A 500 -56.31 25.63 -38.82
C SER A 500 -55.17 24.73 -39.34
N ILE A 501 -54.91 24.67 -40.65
CA ILE A 501 -53.61 24.31 -41.22
C ILE A 501 -53.12 25.48 -42.09
N PRO A 502 -51.88 25.98 -41.92
CA PRO A 502 -51.29 26.96 -42.85
C PRO A 502 -51.28 26.44 -44.30
N ASN A 503 -51.60 27.31 -45.25
CA ASN A 503 -51.65 26.99 -46.70
C ASN A 503 -52.63 25.88 -47.10
N ALA A 504 -53.66 25.61 -46.29
CA ALA A 504 -54.80 24.77 -46.69
C ALA A 504 -55.57 25.41 -47.87
N GLN A 505 -55.95 24.57 -48.83
CA GLN A 505 -56.67 24.95 -50.04
C GLN A 505 -58.20 24.75 -49.88
N ALA A 506 -58.61 23.75 -49.10
CA ALA A 506 -60.00 23.45 -48.76
C ALA A 506 -60.09 22.45 -47.58
N TYR A 507 -61.27 22.39 -46.96
CA TYR A 507 -61.72 21.36 -46.02
C TYR A 507 -63.04 20.72 -46.49
N VAL A 508 -63.30 19.48 -46.10
CA VAL A 508 -64.58 18.76 -46.28
C VAL A 508 -64.87 17.90 -45.04
N LEU A 509 -66.06 18.01 -44.45
CA LEU A 509 -66.52 17.16 -43.34
C LEU A 509 -67.51 16.11 -43.83
N TRP A 510 -67.28 14.85 -43.45
CA TRP A 510 -68.23 13.75 -43.53
C TRP A 510 -68.66 13.30 -42.13
N LEU A 511 -69.93 12.94 -41.95
CA LEU A 511 -70.43 12.21 -40.78
C LEU A 511 -71.21 10.98 -41.24
N GLY A 512 -70.95 9.82 -40.64
CA GLY A 512 -71.66 8.57 -40.91
C GLY A 512 -72.10 7.83 -39.65
N SER A 513 -73.05 6.91 -39.81
CA SER A 513 -73.47 5.97 -38.75
C SER A 513 -72.49 4.81 -38.55
N THR A 514 -71.53 4.64 -39.48
CA THR A 514 -70.44 3.65 -39.39
C THR A 514 -69.10 4.23 -39.84
N ALA A 515 -67.99 3.62 -39.42
CA ALA A 515 -66.65 4.09 -39.76
C ALA A 515 -66.43 4.12 -41.28
N GLY A 516 -66.10 5.30 -41.81
CA GLY A 516 -65.86 5.52 -43.24
C GLY A 516 -67.09 5.78 -44.11
N THR A 517 -68.31 5.74 -43.55
CA THR A 517 -69.52 6.20 -44.26
C THR A 517 -69.75 7.69 -44.04
N HIS A 518 -70.58 8.29 -44.89
CA HIS A 518 -70.91 9.73 -44.88
C HIS A 518 -72.44 9.95 -45.03
N ASP A 519 -73.21 8.99 -44.52
CA ASP A 519 -74.66 8.84 -44.65
C ASP A 519 -75.49 9.82 -43.81
N LEU A 520 -74.88 10.50 -42.83
CA LEU A 520 -75.55 11.49 -41.98
C LEU A 520 -75.32 12.93 -42.47
N VAL A 521 -74.08 13.28 -42.83
CA VAL A 521 -73.69 14.61 -43.35
C VAL A 521 -72.53 14.49 -44.34
N THR A 522 -72.52 15.35 -45.36
CA THR A 522 -71.37 15.61 -46.25
C THR A 522 -71.35 17.10 -46.60
N THR A 523 -70.21 17.79 -46.44
CA THR A 523 -70.06 19.21 -46.84
C THR A 523 -69.37 19.37 -48.20
N SER A 524 -69.50 20.55 -48.81
CA SER A 524 -68.69 20.95 -49.98
C SER A 524 -67.27 21.39 -49.57
N GLU A 525 -66.36 21.53 -50.55
CA GLU A 525 -65.06 22.16 -50.36
C GLU A 525 -65.22 23.60 -49.85
N ALA A 526 -64.67 23.92 -48.67
CA ALA A 526 -64.72 25.26 -48.09
C ALA A 526 -63.47 25.59 -47.25
N LEU A 527 -63.20 26.89 -47.01
CA LEU A 527 -62.17 27.34 -46.06
C LEU A 527 -62.69 27.58 -44.63
N GLN A 528 -63.96 27.23 -44.37
CA GLN A 528 -64.56 27.31 -43.04
C GLN A 528 -64.01 26.20 -42.11
N THR A 529 -64.04 26.46 -40.81
CA THR A 529 -63.52 25.57 -39.75
C THR A 529 -64.60 25.05 -38.81
N SER A 530 -65.88 25.11 -39.21
CA SER A 530 -67.02 24.65 -38.40
C SER A 530 -68.28 24.32 -39.22
N TYR A 531 -69.16 23.47 -38.66
CA TYR A 531 -70.44 23.06 -39.25
C TYR A 531 -71.46 22.66 -38.17
N LEU A 532 -72.71 23.13 -38.26
CA LEU A 532 -73.78 22.75 -37.31
C LEU A 532 -74.59 21.55 -37.86
N ALA A 533 -74.60 20.43 -37.14
CA ALA A 533 -75.28 19.20 -37.54
C ALA A 533 -76.54 18.96 -36.69
N SER A 534 -77.65 18.59 -37.34
CA SER A 534 -78.94 18.27 -36.70
C SER A 534 -79.33 16.81 -36.94
N ASN A 535 -80.25 16.29 -36.10
CA ASN A 535 -80.85 14.94 -36.22
C ASN A 535 -79.86 13.76 -36.15
N LEU A 536 -78.70 13.92 -35.50
CA LEU A 536 -77.78 12.81 -35.23
C LEU A 536 -78.36 11.83 -34.18
N PRO A 537 -78.07 10.52 -34.28
CA PRO A 537 -78.66 9.50 -33.41
C PRO A 537 -78.11 9.55 -31.97
N ALA A 538 -79.00 9.79 -31.00
CA ALA A 538 -78.65 9.85 -29.57
C ALA A 538 -78.07 8.53 -29.04
N ASN A 539 -77.02 8.63 -28.22
CA ASN A 539 -76.26 7.52 -27.63
C ASN A 539 -75.59 6.55 -28.62
N GLN A 540 -75.63 6.82 -29.93
CA GLN A 540 -74.95 6.00 -30.96
C GLN A 540 -73.69 6.70 -31.45
N ALA A 541 -72.68 5.92 -31.84
CA ALA A 541 -71.42 6.44 -32.37
C ALA A 541 -71.64 7.05 -33.77
N VAL A 542 -71.40 8.36 -33.88
CA VAL A 542 -71.27 9.07 -35.14
C VAL A 542 -69.78 9.13 -35.49
N TYR A 543 -69.44 8.64 -36.68
CA TYR A 543 -68.08 8.61 -37.19
C TYR A 543 -67.89 9.81 -38.11
N ALA A 544 -67.09 10.77 -37.67
CA ALA A 544 -66.71 11.93 -38.43
C ALA A 544 -65.37 11.71 -39.15
N LEU A 545 -65.26 12.20 -40.37
CA LEU A 545 -64.02 12.22 -41.14
C LEU A 545 -63.82 13.63 -41.71
N ILE A 546 -62.80 14.33 -41.23
CA ILE A 546 -62.47 15.69 -41.67
C ILE A 546 -61.28 15.65 -42.63
N TRP A 547 -61.50 16.12 -43.85
CA TRP A 547 -60.50 16.22 -44.90
C TRP A 547 -59.91 17.62 -44.98
N ALA A 548 -58.62 17.72 -45.29
CA ALA A 548 -57.91 18.95 -45.63
C ALA A 548 -57.09 18.75 -46.91
N LYS A 549 -57.07 19.78 -47.77
CA LYS A 549 -56.35 19.81 -49.05
C LYS A 549 -55.10 20.68 -48.90
N VAL A 550 -53.91 20.09 -49.02
CA VAL A 550 -52.63 20.81 -48.88
C VAL A 550 -51.69 20.39 -50.02
N GLY A 551 -51.15 21.37 -50.75
CA GLY A 551 -50.27 21.10 -51.90
C GLY A 551 -50.94 20.29 -53.03
N GLY A 552 -52.27 20.38 -53.18
CA GLY A 552 -53.06 19.59 -54.11
C GLY A 552 -53.45 18.19 -53.61
N VAL A 553 -52.91 17.73 -52.47
CA VAL A 553 -53.18 16.41 -51.90
C VAL A 553 -54.23 16.49 -50.79
N TRP A 554 -55.23 15.60 -50.84
CA TRP A 554 -56.21 15.42 -49.78
C TRP A 554 -55.69 14.50 -48.68
N ARG A 555 -55.92 14.86 -47.41
CA ARG A 555 -55.60 14.07 -46.23
C ARG A 555 -56.73 14.18 -45.21
N SER A 556 -57.09 13.08 -44.55
CA SER A 556 -58.15 13.03 -43.55
C SER A 556 -57.62 12.79 -42.14
N ALA A 557 -58.41 13.19 -41.13
CA ALA A 557 -58.39 12.59 -39.80
C ALA A 557 -59.80 12.19 -39.39
N ASP A 558 -59.92 11.10 -38.65
CA ASP A 558 -61.18 10.61 -38.09
C ASP A 558 -61.43 11.18 -36.67
N SER A 559 -62.69 11.19 -36.27
CA SER A 559 -63.13 11.47 -34.90
C SER A 559 -64.48 10.79 -34.67
N THR A 560 -64.66 10.09 -33.55
CA THR A 560 -65.93 9.46 -33.19
C THR A 560 -66.56 10.20 -32.01
N PHE A 561 -67.87 10.42 -32.02
CA PHE A 561 -68.60 10.98 -30.87
C PHE A 561 -70.02 10.44 -30.79
N SER A 562 -70.64 10.46 -29.60
CA SER A 562 -72.03 10.02 -29.40
C SER A 562 -72.89 11.17 -28.88
N PRO A 563 -73.92 11.64 -29.61
CA PRO A 563 -74.85 12.68 -29.16
C PRO A 563 -75.61 12.32 -27.86
N GLY A 564 -76.01 13.33 -27.09
CA GLY A 564 -76.64 13.18 -25.77
C GLY A 564 -78.03 12.54 -25.70
N SER A 565 -78.33 11.92 -24.56
CA SER A 565 -79.62 11.29 -24.23
C SER A 565 -80.70 12.30 -23.80
N PHE A 566 -81.97 12.03 -24.16
CA PHE A 566 -83.15 12.80 -23.75
C PHE A 566 -83.92 12.21 -22.56
N VAL A 567 -83.25 11.43 -21.69
CA VAL A 567 -83.85 10.78 -20.51
C VAL A 567 -82.96 10.99 -19.30
N SER A 568 -83.53 11.50 -18.20
CA SER A 568 -82.83 11.65 -16.93
C SER A 568 -82.72 10.31 -16.19
N THR A 569 -81.66 10.17 -15.41
CA THR A 569 -81.39 9.02 -14.54
C THR A 569 -81.19 9.49 -13.10
N ILE A 570 -81.56 8.66 -12.14
CA ILE A 570 -81.28 8.91 -10.72
C ILE A 570 -79.77 8.79 -10.50
N THR A 571 -79.17 9.83 -9.92
CA THR A 571 -77.72 9.96 -9.67
C THR A 571 -77.35 9.62 -8.24
N VAL A 572 -78.22 9.92 -7.28
CA VAL A 572 -78.08 9.51 -5.88
C VAL A 572 -79.45 9.08 -5.35
N PRO A 573 -79.58 7.91 -4.70
CA PRO A 573 -78.63 6.80 -4.72
C PRO A 573 -78.52 6.21 -6.13
N ILE A 574 -77.35 5.64 -6.46
CA ILE A 574 -77.16 4.90 -7.71
C ILE A 574 -78.03 3.62 -7.72
N ASP A 575 -78.35 3.09 -8.91
CA ASP A 575 -79.07 1.81 -8.98
C ASP A 575 -78.23 0.67 -8.38
N GLY A 576 -78.90 -0.23 -7.66
CA GLY A 576 -78.30 -1.29 -6.87
C GLY A 576 -77.68 -0.83 -5.55
N ALA A 577 -77.66 0.47 -5.22
CA ALA A 577 -77.02 0.97 -4.01
C ALA A 577 -77.55 0.29 -2.74
N THR A 578 -76.64 -0.20 -1.91
CA THR A 578 -76.95 -0.63 -0.54
C THR A 578 -76.69 0.52 0.44
N ASN A 579 -77.20 0.38 1.66
CA ASN A 579 -76.96 1.31 2.77
C ASN A 579 -77.41 2.76 2.53
N VAL A 580 -78.52 2.96 1.81
CA VAL A 580 -79.08 4.29 1.56
C VAL A 580 -79.69 4.88 2.84
N ASP A 581 -79.25 6.09 3.20
CA ASP A 581 -79.83 6.91 4.26
C ASP A 581 -81.13 7.58 3.76
N ARG A 582 -82.27 7.16 4.32
CA ARG A 582 -83.61 7.71 4.03
C ARG A 582 -83.79 9.19 4.38
N SER A 583 -82.88 9.79 5.16
CA SER A 583 -82.91 11.24 5.45
C SER A 583 -82.39 12.11 4.31
N GLN A 584 -81.62 11.55 3.38
CA GLN A 584 -81.02 12.28 2.27
C GLN A 584 -81.99 12.46 1.08
N PRO A 585 -81.80 13.52 0.26
CA PRO A 585 -82.50 13.66 -1.00
C PRO A 585 -82.02 12.64 -2.04
N ILE A 586 -82.97 11.97 -2.68
CA ILE A 586 -82.77 11.31 -3.96
C ILE A 586 -82.60 12.41 -5.02
N THR A 587 -81.62 12.30 -5.91
CA THR A 587 -81.29 13.31 -6.94
C THR A 587 -81.16 12.69 -8.33
N TRP A 588 -81.31 13.50 -9.38
CA TRP A 588 -81.24 13.04 -10.77
C TRP A 588 -80.63 14.07 -11.74
N THR A 589 -80.19 13.61 -12.91
CA THR A 589 -79.54 14.45 -13.93
C THR A 589 -80.48 15.51 -14.51
N SER A 590 -80.03 16.77 -14.54
CA SER A 590 -80.63 17.77 -15.43
C SER A 590 -80.32 17.42 -16.89
N ILE A 591 -81.33 17.49 -17.75
CA ILE A 591 -81.23 17.17 -19.18
C ILE A 591 -81.52 18.46 -19.97
N PRO A 592 -80.59 18.94 -20.81
CA PRO A 592 -80.83 20.09 -21.68
C PRO A 592 -82.10 19.91 -22.51
N GLY A 593 -83.00 20.91 -22.51
CA GLY A 593 -84.28 20.86 -23.22
C GLY A 593 -85.38 20.01 -22.57
N ALA A 594 -85.19 19.50 -21.35
CA ALA A 594 -86.28 18.92 -20.57
C ALA A 594 -87.34 19.97 -20.17
N GLN A 595 -88.55 19.50 -19.93
CA GLN A 595 -89.75 20.30 -19.64
C GLN A 595 -90.34 20.02 -18.25
N ALA A 596 -90.13 18.82 -17.69
CA ALA A 596 -90.51 18.43 -16.33
C ALA A 596 -89.93 17.05 -15.95
N TYR A 597 -89.94 16.76 -14.65
CA TYR A 597 -89.61 15.47 -14.02
C TYR A 597 -90.70 15.01 -13.04
N VAL A 598 -90.82 13.70 -12.81
CA VAL A 598 -91.64 13.08 -11.74
C VAL A 598 -90.94 11.81 -11.23
N LEU A 599 -90.80 11.65 -9.91
CA LEU A 599 -90.26 10.44 -9.26
C LEU A 599 -91.35 9.65 -8.54
N TRP A 600 -91.41 8.33 -8.75
CA TRP A 600 -92.23 7.38 -7.99
C TRP A 600 -91.33 6.40 -7.22
N ILE A 601 -91.74 5.96 -6.03
CA ILE A 601 -91.03 4.95 -5.23
C ILE A 601 -92.02 3.91 -4.67
N GLY A 602 -91.69 2.62 -4.81
CA GLY A 602 -92.53 1.51 -4.40
C GLY A 602 -91.74 0.29 -3.92
N SER A 603 -92.45 -0.68 -3.33
CA SER A 603 -91.88 -1.98 -2.92
C SER A 603 -91.71 -2.96 -4.09
N THR A 604 -92.18 -2.59 -5.28
CA THR A 604 -92.03 -3.32 -6.55
C THR A 604 -91.82 -2.35 -7.71
N MET A 605 -91.20 -2.83 -8.79
CA MET A 605 -90.83 -2.02 -9.96
C MET A 605 -92.03 -1.27 -10.56
N GLY A 606 -91.88 0.04 -10.80
CA GLY A 606 -92.93 0.90 -11.36
C GLY A 606 -94.08 1.26 -10.41
N SER A 607 -94.10 0.74 -9.17
CA SER A 607 -95.08 1.13 -8.15
C SER A 607 -94.72 2.49 -7.51
N ARG A 608 -95.73 3.15 -6.91
CA ARG A 608 -95.58 4.41 -6.14
C ARG A 608 -96.08 4.30 -4.68
N ASN A 609 -96.14 3.07 -4.15
CA ASN A 609 -96.78 2.77 -2.86
C ASN A 609 -95.95 3.15 -1.61
N LEU A 610 -94.74 3.69 -1.78
CA LEU A 610 -93.90 4.14 -0.66
C LEU A 610 -93.69 5.66 -0.67
N ALA A 611 -93.49 6.28 -1.84
CA ALA A 611 -93.46 7.74 -2.01
C ALA A 611 -93.68 8.18 -3.48
N SER A 612 -93.93 9.48 -3.70
CA SER A 612 -94.00 10.11 -5.02
C SER A 612 -93.69 11.61 -4.94
N SER A 613 -93.03 12.18 -5.95
CA SER A 613 -92.93 13.63 -6.16
C SER A 613 -94.14 14.18 -6.93
N LEU A 614 -94.18 15.50 -7.08
CA LEU A 614 -95.02 16.23 -8.04
C LEU A 614 -94.29 16.39 -9.39
N GLU A 615 -95.00 16.90 -10.41
CA GLU A 615 -94.42 17.33 -11.70
C GLU A 615 -93.74 18.70 -11.55
N GLY A 616 -92.49 18.82 -12.00
CA GLY A 616 -91.77 20.10 -12.01
C GLY A 616 -90.32 19.99 -12.51
N MET A 617 -89.60 21.12 -12.50
CA MET A 617 -88.19 21.22 -12.91
C MET A 617 -87.18 20.86 -11.81
N GLN A 618 -87.65 20.39 -10.65
CA GLN A 618 -86.76 20.00 -9.54
C GLN A 618 -85.95 18.75 -9.92
N THR A 619 -84.72 18.67 -9.42
CA THR A 619 -83.79 17.55 -9.62
C THR A 619 -83.57 16.72 -8.36
N SER A 620 -84.45 16.86 -7.35
CA SER A 620 -84.34 16.13 -6.08
C SER A 620 -85.67 15.92 -5.32
N PHE A 621 -85.68 14.93 -4.42
CA PHE A 621 -86.82 14.56 -3.55
C PHE A 621 -86.37 13.77 -2.31
N VAL A 622 -86.83 14.11 -1.10
CA VAL A 622 -86.50 13.39 0.16
C VAL A 622 -87.59 12.38 0.51
N ALA A 623 -87.20 11.14 0.83
CA ALA A 623 -88.12 10.02 1.10
C ALA A 623 -87.92 9.41 2.50
N SER A 624 -88.26 10.17 3.55
CA SER A 624 -87.91 9.83 4.95
C SER A 624 -88.62 8.62 5.54
N SER A 625 -89.71 8.14 4.95
CA SER A 625 -90.56 7.05 5.44
C SER A 625 -90.20 5.65 4.93
N LEU A 626 -89.09 5.48 4.19
CA LEU A 626 -88.72 4.19 3.59
C LEU A 626 -88.25 3.15 4.63
N PRO A 627 -88.65 1.87 4.49
CA PRO A 627 -88.37 0.82 5.48
C PRO A 627 -86.88 0.37 5.47
N PRO A 628 -86.23 0.20 6.64
CA PRO A 628 -84.82 -0.18 6.73
C PRO A 628 -84.57 -1.63 6.30
N ASN A 629 -83.37 -1.91 5.80
CA ASN A 629 -82.91 -3.22 5.33
C ASN A 629 -83.83 -3.88 4.26
N GLN A 630 -84.53 -3.07 3.46
CA GLN A 630 -85.35 -3.52 2.33
C GLN A 630 -84.93 -2.83 1.03
N ARG A 631 -84.98 -3.58 -0.08
CA ARG A 631 -84.81 -3.05 -1.44
C ARG A 631 -86.12 -2.41 -1.91
N VAL A 632 -86.06 -1.13 -2.24
CA VAL A 632 -87.14 -0.37 -2.87
C VAL A 632 -86.82 -0.13 -4.35
N TYR A 633 -87.85 0.18 -5.14
CA TYR A 633 -87.73 0.48 -6.57
C TYR A 633 -88.23 1.90 -6.83
N ALA A 634 -87.53 2.62 -7.71
CA ALA A 634 -87.79 4.00 -8.03
C ALA A 634 -87.90 4.20 -9.55
N ARG A 635 -88.94 4.89 -10.01
CA ARG A 635 -89.16 5.23 -11.44
C ARG A 635 -89.13 6.74 -11.62
N LEU A 636 -88.18 7.22 -12.41
CA LEU A 636 -88.04 8.64 -12.76
C LEU A 636 -88.55 8.87 -14.18
N TRP A 637 -89.45 9.84 -14.33
CA TRP A 637 -89.97 10.31 -15.61
C TRP A 637 -89.30 11.62 -16.02
N THR A 638 -89.07 11.79 -17.33
CA THR A 638 -88.54 12.99 -18.00
C THR A 638 -89.44 13.37 -19.16
N LYS A 639 -89.84 14.64 -19.23
CA LYS A 639 -90.61 15.22 -20.34
C LYS A 639 -89.65 15.96 -21.26
N ALA A 640 -89.51 15.55 -22.52
CA ALA A 640 -88.63 16.22 -23.49
C ALA A 640 -89.25 16.19 -24.89
N GLY A 641 -89.34 17.37 -25.53
CA GLY A 641 -90.06 17.52 -26.81
C GLY A 641 -91.55 17.18 -26.73
N GLY A 642 -92.21 17.46 -25.59
CA GLY A 642 -93.60 17.08 -25.32
C GLY A 642 -93.83 15.62 -24.95
N VAL A 643 -92.83 14.75 -25.13
CA VAL A 643 -92.94 13.30 -24.89
C VAL A 643 -92.35 12.91 -23.54
N TRP A 644 -93.10 12.14 -22.76
CA TRP A 644 -92.64 11.50 -21.52
C TRP A 644 -91.84 10.22 -21.81
N ARG A 645 -90.71 10.06 -21.11
CA ARG A 645 -89.84 8.87 -21.11
C ARG A 645 -89.44 8.57 -19.67
N SER A 646 -89.11 7.33 -19.32
CA SER A 646 -88.73 6.96 -17.94
C SER A 646 -87.44 6.15 -17.87
N ALA A 647 -86.70 6.34 -16.78
CA ALA A 647 -85.64 5.45 -16.31
C ALA A 647 -86.05 4.85 -14.96
N ASP A 648 -85.67 3.59 -14.73
CA ASP A 648 -85.88 2.90 -13.46
C ASP A 648 -84.56 2.77 -12.68
N SER A 649 -84.68 2.62 -11.37
CA SER A 649 -83.59 2.40 -10.42
C SER A 649 -84.13 1.64 -9.20
N SER A 650 -83.26 1.14 -8.34
CA SER A 650 -83.58 0.39 -7.13
C SER A 650 -82.46 0.50 -6.12
N PHE A 651 -82.77 0.44 -4.82
CA PHE A 651 -81.77 0.58 -3.77
C PHE A 651 -82.25 0.01 -2.44
N THR A 652 -81.31 -0.37 -1.58
CA THR A 652 -81.57 -0.96 -0.26
C THR A 652 -81.30 0.06 0.84
N ILE A 653 -82.31 0.34 1.66
CA ILE A 653 -82.23 1.27 2.80
C ILE A 653 -81.32 0.67 3.89
N ALA A 654 -80.53 1.52 4.55
CA ALA A 654 -79.52 1.08 5.51
C ALA A 654 -80.04 0.21 6.67
N PRO A 655 -79.24 -0.79 7.11
CA PRO A 655 -79.47 -1.48 8.38
C PRO A 655 -79.16 -0.56 9.56
N VAL A 656 -79.67 -0.94 10.74
CA VAL A 656 -79.59 -0.16 11.99
C VAL A 656 -78.57 -0.74 12.99
N THR A 657 -77.66 -1.59 12.52
CA THR A 657 -76.62 -2.28 13.30
C THR A 657 -75.24 -1.84 12.87
N ALA A 658 -74.33 -1.65 13.83
CA ALA A 658 -72.91 -1.49 13.55
C ALA A 658 -72.28 -2.80 13.07
N THR A 659 -71.18 -2.68 12.32
CA THR A 659 -70.35 -3.80 11.87
C THR A 659 -68.90 -3.54 12.26
N MET A 660 -68.19 -4.55 12.74
CA MET A 660 -66.77 -4.41 13.09
C MET A 660 -65.93 -4.03 11.87
N ILE A 661 -65.06 -3.05 12.05
CA ILE A 661 -64.03 -2.61 11.09
C ILE A 661 -62.69 -3.21 11.51
N TYR A 662 -62.37 -3.13 12.80
CA TYR A 662 -61.17 -3.71 13.38
C TYR A 662 -61.47 -4.38 14.74
N PRO A 663 -61.10 -5.64 14.95
CA PRO A 663 -60.63 -6.58 13.93
C PRO A 663 -61.72 -6.88 12.89
N ALA A 664 -61.31 -7.24 11.68
CA ALA A 664 -62.21 -7.78 10.67
C ALA A 664 -62.56 -9.25 10.98
N ASP A 665 -63.66 -9.78 10.44
CA ASP A 665 -64.08 -11.16 10.72
C ASP A 665 -63.11 -12.18 10.12
N GLY A 666 -62.73 -13.17 10.93
CA GLY A 666 -61.68 -14.14 10.62
C GLY A 666 -60.26 -13.54 10.56
N ALA A 667 -60.06 -12.30 10.99
CA ALA A 667 -58.74 -11.67 10.92
C ALA A 667 -57.72 -12.42 11.77
N THR A 668 -56.63 -12.85 11.13
CA THR A 668 -55.45 -13.36 11.83
C THR A 668 -54.45 -12.23 12.05
N HIS A 669 -53.59 -12.38 13.06
CA HIS A 669 -52.51 -11.43 13.37
C HIS A 669 -52.97 -10.03 13.83
N VAL A 670 -54.05 -9.96 14.61
CA VAL A 670 -54.61 -8.70 15.15
C VAL A 670 -53.71 -8.09 16.24
N ASP A 671 -53.15 -6.92 15.95
CA ASP A 671 -52.46 -6.08 16.92
C ASP A 671 -53.43 -5.58 18.01
N SER A 672 -53.02 -5.71 19.28
CA SER A 672 -53.77 -5.30 20.46
C SER A 672 -53.56 -3.83 20.85
N ALA A 673 -52.58 -3.14 20.26
CA ALA A 673 -52.37 -1.71 20.45
C ALA A 673 -53.40 -0.86 19.66
N GLN A 674 -53.93 -1.38 18.55
CA GLN A 674 -54.98 -0.72 17.79
C GLN A 674 -56.35 -0.90 18.48
N PRO A 675 -57.12 0.18 18.75
CA PRO A 675 -58.44 0.07 19.36
C PRO A 675 -59.43 -0.65 18.43
N PHE A 676 -60.30 -1.45 19.04
CA PHE A 676 -61.43 -2.07 18.37
C PHE A 676 -62.33 -0.97 17.82
N SER A 677 -62.85 -1.14 16.61
CA SER A 677 -63.65 -0.10 15.94
C SER A 677 -64.72 -0.70 15.04
N TRP A 678 -65.81 0.04 14.87
CA TRP A 678 -66.97 -0.39 14.10
C TRP A 678 -67.60 0.78 13.33
N THR A 679 -68.48 0.45 12.37
CA THR A 679 -69.20 1.45 11.58
C THR A 679 -70.20 2.23 12.43
N THR A 680 -70.35 3.52 12.13
CA THR A 680 -71.46 4.34 12.66
C THR A 680 -72.79 3.84 12.11
N ALA A 681 -73.61 3.22 12.96
CA ALA A 681 -74.95 2.81 12.59
C ALA A 681 -75.92 4.00 12.59
N LEU A 682 -76.78 4.05 11.59
CA LEU A 682 -77.63 5.20 11.31
C LEU A 682 -78.74 5.37 12.39
N ASN A 683 -78.71 6.49 13.11
CA ASN A 683 -79.54 6.77 14.31
C ASN A 683 -79.21 5.95 15.57
N ALA A 684 -77.98 5.45 15.70
CA ALA A 684 -77.51 4.86 16.95
C ALA A 684 -77.55 5.88 18.11
N GLN A 685 -78.10 5.44 19.24
CA GLN A 685 -78.14 6.16 20.52
C GLN A 685 -76.97 5.77 21.41
N ALA A 686 -76.50 4.52 21.28
CA ALA A 686 -75.35 3.95 21.98
C ALA A 686 -74.83 2.70 21.24
N TYR A 687 -73.63 2.28 21.60
CA TYR A 687 -72.95 1.04 21.22
C TYR A 687 -72.47 0.33 22.49
N PHE A 688 -72.23 -0.98 22.44
CA PHE A 688 -71.77 -1.75 23.61
C PHE A 688 -71.02 -3.00 23.14
N LEU A 689 -69.76 -3.16 23.54
CA LEU A 689 -68.83 -4.17 23.03
C LEU A 689 -68.51 -5.25 24.08
N TRP A 690 -68.58 -6.51 23.66
CA TRP A 690 -68.08 -7.68 24.39
C TRP A 690 -66.98 -8.39 23.60
N VAL A 691 -65.98 -8.90 24.31
CA VAL A 691 -64.95 -9.81 23.78
C VAL A 691 -64.77 -10.99 24.75
N GLY A 692 -64.72 -12.20 24.21
CA GLY A 692 -64.67 -13.43 25.00
C GLY A 692 -63.94 -14.57 24.32
N THR A 693 -63.62 -15.61 25.10
CA THR A 693 -63.06 -16.87 24.57
C THR A 693 -64.12 -17.78 23.95
N ALA A 694 -65.41 -17.46 24.10
CA ALA A 694 -66.54 -18.11 23.45
C ALA A 694 -67.53 -17.07 22.88
N LEU A 695 -68.49 -17.53 22.06
CA LEU A 695 -69.47 -16.64 21.43
C LEU A 695 -70.40 -15.99 22.47
N ASP A 696 -70.64 -14.69 22.31
CA ASP A 696 -71.44 -13.82 23.20
C ASP A 696 -71.00 -13.82 24.69
N THR A 697 -69.79 -14.29 25.01
CA THR A 697 -69.17 -14.11 26.34
C THR A 697 -68.33 -12.84 26.41
N HIS A 698 -68.04 -12.37 27.63
CA HIS A 698 -67.33 -11.12 27.91
C HIS A 698 -66.17 -11.32 28.91
N ASP A 699 -65.63 -12.53 28.95
CA ASP A 699 -64.56 -12.98 29.86
C ASP A 699 -63.19 -12.38 29.55
N VAL A 700 -63.00 -11.80 28.35
CA VAL A 700 -61.79 -11.05 27.98
C VAL A 700 -62.00 -9.54 28.15
N ALA A 701 -63.14 -8.99 27.70
CA ALA A 701 -63.48 -7.57 27.89
C ALA A 701 -64.98 -7.27 27.77
N SER A 702 -65.41 -6.18 28.42
CA SER A 702 -66.73 -5.56 28.29
C SER A 702 -66.57 -4.03 28.37
N SER A 703 -67.21 -3.27 27.48
CA SER A 703 -67.04 -1.80 27.40
C SER A 703 -68.02 -0.97 28.23
N GLY A 704 -69.20 -1.51 28.56
CA GLY A 704 -70.35 -0.68 28.94
C GLY A 704 -70.94 0.11 27.76
N ASP A 705 -71.93 0.95 28.04
CA ASP A 705 -72.58 1.83 27.06
C ASP A 705 -71.61 2.91 26.55
N LEU A 706 -71.38 2.94 25.24
CA LEU A 706 -70.52 3.89 24.53
C LEU A 706 -71.35 4.75 23.56
N THR A 707 -70.98 6.01 23.36
CA THR A 707 -71.46 6.82 22.22
C THR A 707 -70.45 6.89 21.06
N GLN A 708 -69.19 6.56 21.35
CA GLN A 708 -68.09 6.44 20.40
C GLN A 708 -68.11 5.11 19.63
N THR A 709 -67.53 5.09 18.43
CA THR A 709 -67.42 3.89 17.57
C THR A 709 -66.08 3.15 17.67
N SER A 710 -65.39 3.30 18.79
CA SER A 710 -64.15 2.58 19.08
C SER A 710 -63.94 2.35 20.58
N TYR A 711 -63.15 1.34 20.92
CA TYR A 711 -62.81 0.98 22.30
C TYR A 711 -61.44 0.30 22.36
N ALA A 712 -60.54 0.77 23.24
CA ALA A 712 -59.22 0.18 23.44
C ALA A 712 -59.31 -0.99 24.44
N ILE A 713 -58.67 -2.13 24.13
CA ILE A 713 -58.66 -3.32 24.98
C ILE A 713 -57.20 -3.70 25.30
N SER A 714 -56.73 -3.30 26.47
CA SER A 714 -55.41 -3.67 26.96
C SER A 714 -55.35 -5.14 27.38
N GLY A 715 -54.35 -5.88 26.90
CA GLY A 715 -54.03 -7.22 27.42
C GLY A 715 -54.84 -8.39 26.84
N LEU A 716 -55.16 -8.35 25.54
CA LEU A 716 -55.64 -9.55 24.83
C LEU A 716 -54.69 -10.75 25.05
N PRO A 717 -55.20 -11.97 25.28
CA PRO A 717 -54.36 -13.13 25.54
C PRO A 717 -53.58 -13.55 24.28
N ALA A 718 -52.26 -13.44 24.32
CA ALA A 718 -51.39 -13.76 23.19
C ALA A 718 -51.36 -15.28 22.91
N GLY A 719 -51.71 -15.68 21.69
CA GLY A 719 -51.69 -17.07 21.23
C GLY A 719 -52.49 -17.28 19.95
N ALA A 720 -52.40 -18.48 19.36
CA ALA A 720 -53.08 -18.85 18.12
C ALA A 720 -54.58 -19.19 18.28
N SER A 721 -55.18 -18.90 19.43
CA SER A 721 -56.59 -19.20 19.72
C SER A 721 -57.51 -18.15 19.08
N VAL A 722 -58.66 -18.59 18.58
CA VAL A 722 -59.71 -17.69 18.08
C VAL A 722 -60.45 -17.07 19.28
N LEU A 723 -60.67 -15.76 19.22
CA LEU A 723 -61.50 -14.99 20.15
C LEU A 723 -62.75 -14.48 19.42
N TYR A 724 -63.81 -14.23 20.20
CA TYR A 724 -65.11 -13.77 19.71
C TYR A 724 -65.37 -12.34 20.16
N VAL A 725 -66.05 -11.58 19.32
CA VAL A 725 -66.43 -10.17 19.52
C VAL A 725 -67.91 -10.02 19.22
N THR A 726 -68.65 -9.34 20.09
CA THR A 726 -70.05 -8.98 19.85
C THR A 726 -70.24 -7.50 20.10
N ILE A 727 -70.63 -6.77 19.05
CA ILE A 727 -70.94 -5.34 19.09
C ILE A 727 -72.45 -5.15 19.05
N TRP A 728 -73.00 -4.57 20.10
CA TRP A 728 -74.41 -4.21 20.20
C TRP A 728 -74.61 -2.74 19.80
N THR A 729 -75.73 -2.45 19.15
CA THR A 729 -76.12 -1.11 18.69
C THR A 729 -77.52 -0.77 19.18
N ARG A 730 -77.70 0.40 19.81
CA ARG A 730 -78.99 0.84 20.33
C ARG A 730 -79.68 1.78 19.36
N VAL A 731 -80.84 1.40 18.82
CA VAL A 731 -81.67 2.26 17.96
C VAL A 731 -83.11 2.23 18.44
N GLY A 732 -83.73 3.40 18.62
CA GLY A 732 -85.11 3.50 19.13
C GLY A 732 -85.29 2.90 20.52
N GLY A 733 -84.25 2.88 21.35
CA GLY A 733 -84.21 2.26 22.68
C GLY A 733 -83.83 0.78 22.71
N VAL A 734 -83.94 0.06 21.58
CA VAL A 734 -83.71 -1.39 21.46
C VAL A 734 -82.26 -1.68 21.04
N TRP A 735 -81.67 -2.74 21.60
CA TRP A 735 -80.31 -3.20 21.29
C TRP A 735 -80.31 -4.32 20.24
N TYR A 736 -79.42 -4.21 19.25
CA TYR A 736 -79.24 -5.15 18.15
C TYR A 736 -77.77 -5.61 18.04
N PRO A 737 -77.45 -6.92 18.05
CA PRO A 737 -76.07 -7.41 18.00
C PRO A 737 -75.57 -7.67 16.57
N ALA A 738 -74.27 -7.46 16.38
CA ALA A 738 -73.47 -8.06 15.31
C ALA A 738 -72.24 -8.79 15.92
N ARG A 739 -71.75 -9.83 15.25
CA ARG A 739 -70.74 -10.76 15.77
C ARG A 739 -69.55 -10.87 14.83
N THR A 740 -68.36 -11.15 15.37
CA THR A 740 -67.08 -11.17 14.65
C THR A 740 -66.09 -12.07 15.39
N THR A 741 -65.13 -12.67 14.67
CA THR A 741 -64.10 -13.58 15.19
C THR A 741 -62.70 -13.14 14.76
N PHE A 742 -61.66 -13.41 15.56
CA PHE A 742 -60.28 -13.06 15.20
C PHE A 742 -59.21 -13.89 15.95
N GLN A 743 -57.95 -13.81 15.51
CA GLN A 743 -56.76 -14.31 16.23
C GLN A 743 -55.74 -13.18 16.46
N PRO A 744 -55.21 -12.98 17.68
CA PRO A 744 -54.18 -11.97 17.97
C PRO A 744 -52.88 -12.11 17.19
N LEU A 745 -52.08 -11.03 17.17
CA LEU A 745 -50.74 -10.97 16.60
C LEU A 745 -49.74 -11.87 17.36
N ALA A 746 -49.14 -12.82 16.64
CA ALA A 746 -47.89 -13.46 17.04
C ALA A 746 -46.76 -12.42 16.95
N VAL A 747 -46.58 -11.65 18.04
CA VAL A 747 -45.64 -10.54 18.11
C VAL A 747 -44.18 -10.98 18.03
N THR A 748 -43.40 -10.27 17.22
CA THR A 748 -41.93 -10.35 17.20
C THR A 748 -41.33 -9.30 18.12
N ALA A 749 -40.30 -9.67 18.87
CA ALA A 749 -39.56 -8.74 19.72
C ALA A 749 -38.78 -7.70 18.89
N ALA A 750 -38.43 -6.57 19.50
CA ALA A 750 -37.44 -5.67 18.93
C ALA A 750 -36.08 -6.38 18.77
N THR A 751 -35.30 -5.90 17.80
CA THR A 751 -34.04 -6.51 17.37
C THR A 751 -32.88 -5.53 17.41
N PHE A 752 -31.70 -5.99 17.82
CA PHE A 752 -30.50 -5.15 17.89
C PHE A 752 -30.08 -4.60 16.51
N LEU A 753 -29.71 -3.32 16.49
CA LEU A 753 -29.09 -2.60 15.37
C LEU A 753 -27.60 -2.33 15.62
N ASN A 754 -27.24 -2.06 16.88
CA ASN A 754 -25.86 -1.95 17.35
C ASN A 754 -25.78 -2.39 18.82
N PRO A 755 -24.90 -3.31 19.21
CA PRO A 755 -24.06 -4.14 18.35
C PRO A 755 -24.86 -5.24 17.65
N LEU A 756 -24.36 -5.67 16.49
CA LEU A 756 -24.81 -6.86 15.78
C LEU A 756 -24.25 -8.14 16.42
N ASP A 757 -24.90 -9.28 16.19
CA ASP A 757 -24.39 -10.57 16.69
C ASP A 757 -23.05 -10.94 16.03
N GLY A 758 -22.11 -11.40 16.86
CA GLY A 758 -20.71 -11.65 16.48
C GLY A 758 -19.86 -10.40 16.29
N GLN A 759 -20.37 -9.17 16.50
CA GLN A 759 -19.60 -7.94 16.28
C GLN A 759 -18.43 -7.82 17.27
N THR A 760 -17.29 -7.33 16.79
CA THR A 760 -16.08 -7.14 17.61
C THR A 760 -15.65 -5.68 17.67
N ASN A 761 -14.93 -5.32 18.73
CA ASN A 761 -14.41 -3.98 18.99
C ASN A 761 -15.50 -2.89 19.04
N VAL A 762 -16.66 -3.25 19.59
CA VAL A 762 -17.81 -2.34 19.77
C VAL A 762 -17.42 -1.17 20.65
N ASP A 763 -17.61 0.04 20.12
CA ASP A 763 -17.38 1.30 20.80
C ASP A 763 -18.58 1.64 21.71
N LEU A 764 -18.43 1.31 23.00
CA LEU A 764 -19.43 1.60 24.03
C LEU A 764 -19.35 3.04 24.58
N SER A 765 -18.64 3.95 23.90
CA SER A 765 -18.97 5.39 24.00
C SER A 765 -20.23 5.74 23.17
N GLN A 766 -20.61 4.87 22.24
CA GLN A 766 -21.87 4.94 21.50
C GLN A 766 -22.94 4.09 22.19
N ALA A 767 -24.20 4.44 21.98
CA ALA A 767 -25.31 3.71 22.58
C ALA A 767 -25.51 2.33 21.92
N VAL A 768 -25.92 1.35 22.73
CA VAL A 768 -26.62 0.16 22.25
C VAL A 768 -27.94 0.62 21.64
N GLN A 769 -28.31 0.11 20.47
CA GLN A 769 -29.47 0.54 19.68
C GLN A 769 -30.24 -0.66 19.15
N TRP A 770 -31.56 -0.52 19.01
CA TRP A 770 -32.46 -1.54 18.48
C TRP A 770 -33.58 -0.96 17.63
N THR A 771 -34.27 -1.83 16.89
CA THR A 771 -35.43 -1.48 16.06
C THR A 771 -36.59 -0.98 16.93
N SER A 772 -37.29 0.03 16.44
CA SER A 772 -38.56 0.47 17.05
C SER A 772 -39.67 -0.50 16.67
N VAL A 773 -40.41 -1.01 17.65
CA VAL A 773 -41.62 -1.81 17.46
C VAL A 773 -42.75 -1.24 18.34
N ALA A 774 -43.99 -1.68 18.10
CA ALA A 774 -45.10 -1.35 18.99
C ALA A 774 -44.96 -2.13 20.31
N SER A 775 -44.62 -1.42 21.39
CA SER A 775 -44.33 -2.01 22.70
C SER A 775 -44.46 -0.97 23.81
N ASP A 776 -44.91 -1.38 25.00
CA ASP A 776 -45.03 -0.49 26.15
C ASP A 776 -43.66 -0.05 26.69
N ALA A 777 -42.69 -0.97 26.69
CA ALA A 777 -41.33 -0.73 27.19
C ALA A 777 -40.30 -1.74 26.64
N TYR A 778 -39.03 -1.37 26.75
CA TYR A 778 -37.87 -2.25 26.59
C TYR A 778 -37.15 -2.45 27.91
N GLN A 779 -36.35 -3.52 28.03
CA GLN A 779 -35.33 -3.69 29.07
C GLN A 779 -34.07 -4.27 28.43
N LEU A 780 -32.90 -3.75 28.79
CA LEU A 780 -31.61 -4.24 28.31
C LEU A 780 -30.89 -5.00 29.43
N PHE A 781 -30.58 -6.26 29.16
CA PHE A 781 -29.79 -7.14 30.03
C PHE A 781 -28.44 -7.36 29.34
N LEU A 782 -27.32 -7.18 30.06
CA LEU A 782 -25.96 -7.43 29.56
C LEU A 782 -25.22 -8.32 30.57
N GLY A 783 -24.51 -9.35 30.10
CA GLY A 783 -23.90 -10.33 30.98
C GLY A 783 -22.79 -11.19 30.38
N SER A 784 -22.17 -12.01 31.24
CA SER A 784 -21.07 -12.91 30.88
C SER A 784 -21.50 -14.19 30.15
N GLN A 785 -22.79 -14.53 30.17
CA GLN A 785 -23.36 -15.72 29.55
C GLN A 785 -24.71 -15.39 28.89
N GLN A 786 -25.17 -16.24 27.96
CA GLN A 786 -26.41 -15.99 27.23
C GLN A 786 -27.61 -15.85 28.19
N GLY A 787 -28.18 -14.64 28.25
CA GLY A 787 -29.36 -14.33 29.03
C GLY A 787 -29.11 -13.96 30.50
N SER A 788 -27.87 -13.81 30.95
CA SER A 788 -27.55 -13.21 32.26
C SER A 788 -27.52 -11.67 32.18
N SER A 789 -27.73 -11.01 33.32
CA SER A 789 -27.71 -9.55 33.50
C SER A 789 -26.61 -9.08 34.46
N ASP A 790 -25.56 -9.89 34.64
CA ASP A 790 -24.49 -9.71 35.62
C ASP A 790 -23.54 -8.52 35.34
N PHE A 791 -23.69 -7.83 34.19
CA PHE A 791 -23.02 -6.56 33.91
C PHE A 791 -23.98 -5.37 33.87
N LEU A 792 -25.23 -5.57 33.42
CA LEU A 792 -26.28 -4.55 33.43
C LEU A 792 -27.68 -5.20 33.45
N GLU A 793 -28.56 -4.66 34.28
CA GLU A 793 -30.01 -4.80 34.14
C GLU A 793 -30.63 -3.40 34.16
N THR A 794 -31.34 -3.00 33.11
CA THR A 794 -32.05 -1.72 33.10
C THR A 794 -33.46 -1.87 33.69
N THR A 795 -34.00 -0.76 34.22
CA THR A 795 -35.45 -0.60 34.37
C THR A 795 -36.15 -0.61 33.01
N GLU A 796 -37.48 -0.50 33.00
CA GLU A 796 -38.24 -0.23 31.78
C GLU A 796 -37.74 1.07 31.09
N LEU A 797 -37.56 1.00 29.78
CA LEU A 797 -37.08 2.06 28.89
C LEU A 797 -38.12 2.31 27.79
N HIS A 798 -38.31 3.56 27.37
CA HIS A 798 -39.21 3.89 26.25
C HIS A 798 -38.48 4.37 24.98
N GLN A 799 -37.19 4.70 25.09
CA GLN A 799 -36.32 4.97 23.94
C GLN A 799 -35.72 3.69 23.34
N THR A 800 -35.35 3.73 22.06
CA THR A 800 -34.76 2.59 21.31
C THR A 800 -33.23 2.51 21.40
N SER A 801 -32.64 3.11 22.44
CA SER A 801 -31.19 3.10 22.67
C SER A 801 -30.79 3.30 24.13
N TYR A 802 -29.64 2.77 24.52
CA TYR A 802 -29.09 2.92 25.88
C TYR A 802 -27.56 3.01 25.88
N LEU A 803 -27.00 3.99 26.59
CA LEU A 803 -25.57 4.16 26.74
C LEU A 803 -25.02 3.27 27.88
N ALA A 804 -24.56 2.08 27.53
CA ALA A 804 -24.09 1.07 28.49
C ALA A 804 -22.66 1.34 28.98
N SER A 805 -22.50 2.26 29.93
CA SER A 805 -21.22 2.49 30.62
C SER A 805 -20.86 1.33 31.56
N GLN A 806 -19.56 0.99 31.64
CA GLN A 806 -18.95 0.06 32.62
C GLN A 806 -19.26 -1.45 32.48
N LEU A 807 -19.30 -1.97 31.25
CA LEU A 807 -19.12 -3.42 31.02
C LEU A 807 -17.65 -3.84 31.29
N PRO A 808 -17.32 -5.15 31.27
CA PRO A 808 -15.95 -5.65 31.11
C PRO A 808 -15.70 -6.11 29.66
N ALA A 809 -14.46 -6.00 29.13
CA ALA A 809 -14.16 -6.55 27.80
C ALA A 809 -12.73 -7.09 27.57
N GLY A 810 -12.42 -7.33 26.29
CA GLY A 810 -11.55 -8.42 25.85
C GLY A 810 -12.21 -9.81 26.04
N GLY A 811 -13.54 -9.86 26.12
CA GLY A 811 -14.35 -11.08 26.26
C GLY A 811 -15.71 -10.87 25.60
N THR A 812 -16.45 -11.97 25.39
CA THR A 812 -17.79 -11.94 24.81
C THR A 812 -18.79 -11.44 25.86
N VAL A 813 -19.44 -10.32 25.57
CA VAL A 813 -20.65 -9.88 26.25
C VAL A 813 -21.84 -10.49 25.52
N TYR A 814 -22.77 -11.05 26.27
CA TYR A 814 -24.09 -11.42 25.76
C TYR A 814 -25.07 -10.32 26.13
N ALA A 815 -25.82 -9.84 25.13
CA ALA A 815 -26.87 -8.86 25.32
C ALA A 815 -28.24 -9.49 25.06
N ARG A 816 -29.16 -9.32 26.01
CA ARG A 816 -30.56 -9.70 25.88
C ARG A 816 -31.41 -8.45 25.88
N LEU A 817 -32.01 -8.11 24.74
CA LEU A 817 -33.03 -7.09 24.64
C LEU A 817 -34.37 -7.74 24.94
N ARG A 818 -35.08 -7.22 25.95
CA ARG A 818 -36.45 -7.62 26.29
C ARG A 818 -37.42 -6.56 25.77
N THR A 819 -38.54 -6.99 25.22
CA THR A 819 -39.63 -6.13 24.70
C THR A 819 -40.91 -6.47 25.45
N ARG A 820 -41.54 -5.47 26.09
CA ARG A 820 -42.81 -5.61 26.80
C ARG A 820 -43.97 -5.25 25.88
N ILE A 821 -44.95 -6.16 25.79
CA ILE A 821 -46.19 -5.92 25.04
C ILE A 821 -47.34 -6.40 25.93
N GLY A 822 -48.16 -5.46 26.40
CA GLY A 822 -49.15 -5.64 27.46
C GLY A 822 -48.50 -6.02 28.80
N SER A 823 -48.88 -7.19 29.30
CA SER A 823 -48.34 -7.79 30.54
C SER A 823 -47.20 -8.78 30.29
N MET A 824 -46.83 -9.05 29.03
CA MET A 824 -45.87 -10.09 28.65
C MET A 824 -44.53 -9.51 28.17
N TRP A 825 -43.46 -10.29 28.38
CA TRP A 825 -42.09 -9.95 28.01
C TRP A 825 -41.52 -10.95 26.99
N TRP A 826 -41.16 -10.45 25.82
CA TRP A 826 -40.44 -11.17 24.75
C TRP A 826 -38.96 -10.80 24.79
N TYR A 827 -38.08 -11.54 24.10
CA TYR A 827 -36.65 -11.18 24.04
C TYR A 827 -35.93 -11.62 22.75
N GLN A 828 -34.83 -10.93 22.44
CA GLN A 828 -33.79 -11.33 21.49
C GLN A 828 -32.42 -11.33 22.20
N ASP A 829 -31.57 -12.31 21.88
CA ASP A 829 -30.17 -12.36 22.33
C ASP A 829 -29.21 -12.04 21.17
N VAL A 830 -28.10 -11.36 21.46
CA VAL A 830 -26.91 -11.24 20.59
C VAL A 830 -25.63 -11.34 21.43
N SER A 831 -24.51 -11.60 20.78
CA SER A 831 -23.17 -11.68 21.38
C SER A 831 -22.19 -10.72 20.70
N PHE A 832 -21.30 -10.08 21.46
CA PHE A 832 -20.33 -9.14 20.90
C PHE A 832 -19.07 -9.00 21.80
N SER A 833 -18.04 -8.30 21.31
CA SER A 833 -16.90 -7.87 22.14
C SER A 833 -16.64 -6.36 22.02
N ALA A 834 -16.38 -5.70 23.15
CA ALA A 834 -16.14 -4.26 23.20
C ALA A 834 -14.64 -3.88 23.25
N ILE A 835 -14.37 -2.59 23.04
CA ILE A 835 -13.01 -1.98 23.09
C ILE A 835 -12.22 -2.44 24.34
N PRO A 836 -10.92 -2.78 24.22
CA PRO A 836 -10.21 -3.56 25.24
C PRO A 836 -9.73 -2.78 26.49
N TYR A 837 -9.65 -3.53 27.60
CA TYR A 837 -9.27 -3.11 28.96
C TYR A 837 -8.06 -2.16 29.12
N ALA A 838 -7.07 -2.32 28.24
CA ALA A 838 -5.66 -2.13 28.59
C ALA A 838 -5.20 -0.66 28.50
N PRO A 839 -4.73 -0.05 29.61
CA PRO A 839 -4.14 1.28 29.58
C PRO A 839 -2.86 1.26 28.74
N ARG A 840 -2.53 2.36 28.07
CA ARG A 840 -1.36 2.49 27.20
C ARG A 840 -0.41 3.53 27.80
N PHE A 841 0.88 3.18 27.97
CA PHE A 841 1.89 4.16 28.36
C PHE A 841 1.97 5.34 27.37
N VAL A 842 2.02 6.54 27.95
CA VAL A 842 2.29 7.82 27.31
C VAL A 842 3.74 8.22 27.59
N TYR A 843 4.16 8.11 28.86
CA TYR A 843 5.56 8.23 29.28
C TYR A 843 5.95 7.06 30.20
N PRO A 844 7.16 6.48 30.06
CA PRO A 844 8.07 6.65 28.93
C PRO A 844 7.46 6.06 27.65
N ALA A 845 7.93 6.53 26.50
CA ALA A 845 7.57 5.94 25.21
C ALA A 845 8.23 4.56 25.05
N GLN A 846 7.65 3.70 24.20
CA GLN A 846 8.23 2.39 23.90
C GLN A 846 9.59 2.52 23.22
N GLY A 847 10.64 1.98 23.85
CA GLY A 847 12.01 2.06 23.36
C GLY A 847 12.79 3.30 23.82
N ALA A 848 12.22 4.13 24.70
CA ALA A 848 12.86 5.37 25.15
C ALA A 848 14.14 5.12 25.95
N THR A 849 15.15 5.94 25.66
CA THR A 849 16.44 6.06 26.33
C THR A 849 16.51 7.37 27.10
N GLY A 850 17.47 7.51 28.02
CA GLY A 850 17.64 8.73 28.81
C GLY A 850 16.42 9.14 29.64
N VAL A 851 15.51 8.21 29.95
CA VAL A 851 14.25 8.48 30.66
C VAL A 851 14.56 9.10 32.01
N ASP A 852 14.07 10.33 32.24
CA ASP A 852 14.08 10.94 33.57
C ASP A 852 13.05 10.22 34.46
N PRO A 853 13.46 9.59 35.57
CA PRO A 853 12.53 8.96 36.51
C PRO A 853 11.80 9.99 37.40
N GLY A 854 12.32 11.22 37.50
CA GLY A 854 11.66 12.35 38.15
C GLY A 854 10.42 12.84 37.40
N HIS A 855 10.38 12.67 36.08
CA HIS A 855 9.17 12.80 35.29
C HIS A 855 8.21 11.63 35.59
N ALA A 856 6.92 11.91 35.72
CA ALA A 856 5.94 10.88 36.07
C ALA A 856 5.78 9.85 34.93
N PHE A 857 5.71 8.56 35.28
CA PHE A 857 5.20 7.55 34.36
C PHE A 857 3.73 7.86 34.10
N GLU A 858 3.32 7.97 32.84
CA GLU A 858 1.96 8.36 32.44
C GLU A 858 1.32 7.30 31.54
N TRP A 859 0.01 7.15 31.60
CA TRP A 859 -0.75 6.26 30.73
C TRP A 859 -2.14 6.80 30.39
N THR A 860 -2.73 6.30 29.31
CA THR A 860 -4.12 6.60 28.95
C THR A 860 -5.09 6.04 29.99
N ALA A 861 -6.14 6.79 30.31
CA ALA A 861 -7.28 6.24 31.03
C ALA A 861 -7.92 5.08 30.23
N SER A 862 -8.36 4.04 30.94
CA SER A 862 -9.15 2.94 30.39
C SER A 862 -10.63 3.17 30.70
N GLN A 863 -11.52 2.98 29.71
CA GLN A 863 -12.96 3.03 29.94
C GLN A 863 -13.36 1.96 30.97
N GLY A 864 -14.19 2.32 31.96
CA GLY A 864 -14.64 1.41 33.01
C GLY A 864 -13.57 0.94 34.01
N ALA A 865 -12.34 1.48 33.97
CA ALA A 865 -11.33 1.17 34.98
C ALA A 865 -11.46 2.06 36.22
N ASP A 866 -11.55 1.44 37.40
CA ASP A 866 -11.74 2.13 38.68
C ASP A 866 -10.40 2.41 39.41
N ALA A 867 -9.33 1.72 38.99
CA ALA A 867 -7.96 1.99 39.42
C ALA A 867 -6.93 1.44 38.41
N TYR A 868 -5.67 1.76 38.62
CA TYR A 868 -4.50 1.28 37.88
C TYR A 868 -3.46 0.68 38.83
N ARG A 869 -2.50 -0.08 38.29
CA ARG A 869 -1.34 -0.59 39.04
C ARG A 869 -0.11 -0.63 38.15
N LEU A 870 0.90 0.15 38.51
CA LEU A 870 2.19 0.18 37.84
C LEU A 870 3.15 -0.82 38.50
N TRP A 871 3.70 -1.70 37.67
CA TRP A 871 4.85 -2.55 37.99
C TRP A 871 6.04 -2.07 37.17
N ILE A 872 7.22 -2.03 37.77
CA ILE A 872 8.51 -1.87 37.06
C ILE A 872 9.47 -2.93 37.59
N GLY A 873 10.17 -3.60 36.68
CA GLY A 873 11.11 -4.65 37.02
C GLY A 873 12.32 -4.74 36.10
N THR A 874 13.30 -5.54 36.51
CA THR A 874 14.51 -5.85 35.71
C THR A 874 14.29 -6.92 34.65
N THR A 875 13.10 -7.53 34.59
CA THR A 875 12.71 -8.51 33.56
C THR A 875 11.25 -8.30 33.09
N PRO A 876 10.87 -8.75 31.87
CA PRO A 876 9.56 -8.44 31.28
C PRO A 876 8.37 -8.86 32.16
N GLY A 877 7.66 -7.86 32.69
CA GLY A 877 6.46 -8.07 33.50
C GLY A 877 6.70 -8.42 34.97
N ALA A 878 7.94 -8.32 35.45
CA ALA A 878 8.26 -8.37 36.88
C ALA A 878 7.93 -7.04 37.61
N SER A 879 8.04 -7.04 38.93
CA SER A 879 7.75 -5.88 39.80
C SER A 879 8.80 -5.70 40.92
N ASP A 880 10.02 -6.14 40.65
CA ASP A 880 11.15 -6.19 41.58
C ASP A 880 11.77 -4.81 41.90
N LEU A 881 11.40 -3.75 41.17
CA LEU A 881 11.83 -2.38 41.42
C LEU A 881 10.68 -1.48 41.90
N VAL A 882 9.51 -1.60 41.27
CA VAL A 882 8.28 -0.90 41.67
C VAL A 882 7.11 -1.86 41.59
N SER A 883 6.28 -1.86 42.64
CA SER A 883 5.01 -2.58 42.67
C SER A 883 3.98 -1.72 43.40
N THR A 884 3.17 -0.93 42.67
CA THR A 884 2.25 0.01 43.31
C THR A 884 1.03 -0.69 43.92
N GLY A 885 0.38 0.00 44.85
CA GLY A 885 -1.02 -0.26 45.20
C GLY A 885 -1.98 0.05 44.02
N ALA A 886 -3.27 0.12 44.34
CA ALA A 886 -4.27 0.63 43.40
C ALA A 886 -4.17 2.17 43.32
N LEU A 887 -3.94 2.70 42.13
CA LEU A 887 -3.84 4.13 41.83
C LEU A 887 -5.12 4.62 41.16
N THR A 888 -5.70 5.74 41.61
CA THR A 888 -6.81 6.40 40.88
C THR A 888 -6.31 7.37 39.80
N ALA A 889 -5.09 7.88 39.94
CA ALA A 889 -4.43 8.71 38.94
C ALA A 889 -3.94 7.90 37.73
N THR A 890 -3.82 8.56 36.59
CA THR A 890 -3.22 8.04 35.34
C THR A 890 -1.71 8.30 35.24
N SER A 891 -1.06 8.64 36.36
CA SER A 891 0.36 8.93 36.43
C SER A 891 0.99 8.56 37.79
N TYR A 892 2.30 8.31 37.81
CA TYR A 892 3.07 7.96 39.01
C TYR A 892 4.57 8.28 38.87
N THR A 893 5.14 9.11 39.76
CA THR A 893 6.58 9.43 39.79
C THR A 893 7.38 8.36 40.53
N VAL A 894 8.58 8.03 40.04
CA VAL A 894 9.43 6.96 40.60
C VAL A 894 10.79 7.53 41.01
N THR A 895 11.12 7.53 42.29
CA THR A 895 12.29 8.30 42.79
C THR A 895 13.65 7.61 42.64
N SER A 896 13.71 6.31 42.33
CA SER A 896 14.96 5.58 42.12
C SER A 896 14.77 4.35 41.23
N LEU A 897 15.57 4.25 40.16
CA LEU A 897 15.63 3.10 39.25
C LEU A 897 17.08 2.87 38.79
N PRO A 898 17.49 1.63 38.45
CA PRO A 898 18.83 1.34 37.92
C PRO A 898 19.08 2.02 36.56
N THR A 899 20.29 2.57 36.38
CA THR A 899 20.70 3.30 35.17
C THR A 899 21.58 2.49 34.21
N ASP A 900 21.87 1.23 34.55
CA ASP A 900 22.87 0.38 33.90
C ASP A 900 22.28 -0.68 32.95
N ARG A 901 20.95 -0.66 32.72
CA ARG A 901 20.20 -1.75 32.07
C ARG A 901 18.89 -1.29 31.42
N THR A 902 18.27 -2.15 30.62
CA THR A 902 16.84 -2.03 30.26
C THR A 902 15.98 -2.28 31.49
N LEU A 903 14.90 -1.51 31.63
CA LEU A 903 13.82 -1.72 32.58
C LEU A 903 12.48 -1.93 31.84
N TYR A 904 11.57 -2.66 32.46
CA TYR A 904 10.27 -3.00 31.88
C TYR A 904 9.17 -2.49 32.79
N GLY A 905 8.29 -1.65 32.25
CA GLY A 905 7.07 -1.20 32.92
C GLY A 905 5.88 -2.06 32.48
N ARG A 906 5.02 -2.43 33.43
CA ARG A 906 3.71 -3.06 33.16
C ARG A 906 2.63 -2.27 33.89
N ILE A 907 1.68 -1.72 33.15
CA ILE A 907 0.55 -0.97 33.70
C ILE A 907 -0.74 -1.77 33.56
N TYR A 908 -1.34 -2.16 34.69
CA TYR A 908 -2.64 -2.83 34.74
C TYR A 908 -3.78 -1.81 34.94
N SER A 909 -4.96 -2.12 34.41
CA SER A 909 -6.26 -1.56 34.84
C SER A 909 -6.96 -2.52 35.80
N ARG A 910 -7.56 -2.00 36.87
CA ARG A 910 -8.60 -2.69 37.64
C ARG A 910 -9.96 -2.41 36.98
N VAL A 911 -10.72 -3.47 36.74
CA VAL A 911 -12.06 -3.44 36.15
C VAL A 911 -12.90 -4.45 36.90
N ALA A 912 -14.09 -4.08 37.38
CA ALA A 912 -14.92 -4.91 38.26
C ALA A 912 -14.12 -5.56 39.42
N GLY A 913 -13.18 -4.81 40.02
CA GLY A 913 -12.31 -5.28 41.10
C GLY A 913 -11.07 -6.09 40.68
N HIS A 914 -10.96 -6.53 39.42
CA HIS A 914 -9.87 -7.40 38.95
C HIS A 914 -8.82 -6.67 38.11
N PHE A 915 -7.53 -6.87 38.43
CA PHE A 915 -6.39 -6.42 37.63
C PHE A 915 -6.04 -7.44 36.52
N SER A 916 -6.92 -7.60 35.53
CA SER A 916 -6.83 -8.67 34.51
C SER A 916 -6.20 -8.24 33.19
N ARG A 917 -6.19 -6.93 32.86
CA ARG A 917 -5.67 -6.38 31.60
C ARG A 917 -4.54 -5.38 31.87
N TYR A 918 -3.54 -5.37 31.00
CA TYR A 918 -2.34 -4.56 31.13
C TYR A 918 -1.75 -4.13 29.77
N SER A 919 -0.84 -3.16 29.75
CA SER A 919 0.17 -3.00 28.69
C SER A 919 1.58 -3.03 29.28
N ASP A 920 2.54 -3.45 28.46
CA ASP A 920 3.96 -3.43 28.79
C ASP A 920 4.68 -2.33 28.00
N VAL A 921 5.79 -1.84 28.54
CA VAL A 921 6.76 -0.94 27.88
C VAL A 921 8.17 -1.35 28.28
N ALA A 922 9.15 -1.14 27.40
CA ALA A 922 10.58 -1.27 27.70
C ALA A 922 11.27 0.08 27.50
N PHE A 923 12.16 0.45 28.42
CA PHE A 923 12.85 1.75 28.46
C PHE A 923 14.19 1.67 29.22
N THR A 924 15.00 2.74 29.19
CA THR A 924 16.17 2.88 30.08
C THR A 924 16.40 4.33 30.49
N LEU A 925 17.08 4.52 31.62
CA LEU A 925 17.59 5.81 32.09
C LEU A 925 18.95 6.16 31.45
N ALA A 926 19.62 5.19 30.79
CA ALA A 926 20.91 5.41 30.12
C ALA A 926 20.74 6.21 28.80
N THR A 927 21.62 7.17 28.54
CA THR A 927 21.59 8.01 27.33
C THR A 927 22.47 7.53 26.16
N SER A 928 23.39 6.58 26.38
CA SER A 928 24.36 6.17 25.34
C SER A 928 25.04 4.80 25.49
N SER A 929 24.95 4.16 26.66
CA SER A 929 25.81 3.02 27.04
C SER A 929 25.23 1.62 26.75
N LEU A 930 24.01 1.50 26.23
CA LEU A 930 23.36 0.20 25.93
C LEU A 930 23.47 -0.18 24.44
N GLN A 931 24.62 0.04 23.82
CA GLN A 931 24.90 -0.45 22.46
C GLN A 931 25.12 -1.97 22.48
N ALA A 932 24.82 -2.65 21.37
CA ALA A 932 25.15 -4.06 21.23
C ALA A 932 26.66 -4.29 21.15
N THR A 933 27.15 -5.33 21.83
CA THR A 933 28.56 -5.71 21.85
C THR A 933 28.73 -7.06 21.17
N ILE A 934 29.78 -7.23 20.36
CA ILE A 934 30.05 -8.52 19.74
C ILE A 934 30.37 -9.59 20.82
N VAL A 935 29.76 -10.76 20.68
CA VAL A 935 29.98 -11.94 21.55
C VAL A 935 30.71 -13.03 20.77
N TYR A 936 30.42 -13.15 19.47
CA TYR A 936 31.15 -14.00 18.55
C TYR A 936 31.24 -13.36 17.15
N PRO A 937 32.42 -13.34 16.50
CA PRO A 937 33.73 -13.62 17.07
C PRO A 937 34.09 -12.55 18.14
N PRO A 938 34.79 -12.91 19.24
CA PRO A 938 35.19 -11.93 20.26
C PRO A 938 36.17 -10.88 19.72
N GLU A 939 36.22 -9.71 20.34
CA GLU A 939 37.17 -8.64 19.97
C GLU A 939 38.63 -9.12 20.03
N GLY A 940 39.40 -8.78 19.00
CA GLY A 940 40.81 -9.14 18.85
C GLY A 940 41.05 -10.65 18.65
N SER A 941 40.01 -11.47 18.47
CA SER A 941 40.17 -12.92 18.46
C SER A 941 40.90 -13.43 17.21
N THR A 942 42.04 -14.09 17.43
CA THR A 942 42.83 -14.72 16.37
C THR A 942 42.45 -16.19 16.21
N GLY A 943 41.89 -16.56 15.06
CA GLY A 943 41.55 -17.96 14.75
C GLY A 943 40.14 -18.39 15.16
N ALA A 944 39.15 -17.50 15.06
CA ALA A 944 37.74 -17.87 15.20
C ALA A 944 37.24 -18.81 14.08
N ASP A 945 36.11 -19.47 14.29
CA ASP A 945 35.48 -20.36 13.31
C ASP A 945 34.33 -19.64 12.60
N GLY A 946 34.52 -19.28 11.33
CA GLY A 946 33.49 -18.70 10.47
C GLY A 946 32.35 -19.66 10.13
N GLY A 947 32.50 -20.97 10.44
CA GLY A 947 31.41 -21.93 10.37
C GLY A 947 30.28 -21.65 11.38
N ARG A 948 30.52 -20.80 12.38
CA ARG A 948 29.52 -20.29 13.32
C ARG A 948 28.95 -18.94 12.86
N PRO A 949 27.70 -18.62 13.25
CA PRO A 949 27.16 -17.28 13.01
C PRO A 949 27.91 -16.26 13.88
N PHE A 950 27.91 -15.01 13.43
CA PHE A 950 28.18 -13.87 14.29
C PHE A 950 27.08 -13.79 15.34
N GLU A 951 27.44 -13.49 16.59
CA GLU A 951 26.53 -13.39 17.73
C GLU A 951 26.84 -12.12 18.51
N TRP A 952 25.83 -11.39 18.99
CA TRP A 952 26.04 -10.19 19.81
C TRP A 952 25.06 -10.08 20.99
N SER A 953 25.44 -9.30 22.00
CA SER A 953 24.53 -8.92 23.07
C SER A 953 23.48 -7.97 22.52
N GLY A 954 22.22 -8.42 22.46
CA GLY A 954 21.10 -7.55 22.13
C GLY A 954 20.80 -6.55 23.23
N THR A 955 20.24 -5.41 22.87
CA THR A 955 19.61 -4.45 23.79
C THR A 955 18.11 -4.43 23.49
N ASP A 956 17.26 -4.50 24.51
CA ASP A 956 15.79 -4.62 24.34
C ASP A 956 15.15 -3.43 23.63
N LEU A 957 15.86 -2.31 23.62
CA LEU A 957 15.44 -1.05 23.01
C LEU A 957 15.89 -0.93 21.55
N ALA A 958 16.68 -1.89 21.04
CA ALA A 958 17.10 -1.91 19.64
C ALA A 958 15.89 -2.10 18.74
N GLN A 959 15.58 -1.06 17.97
CA GLN A 959 14.62 -1.13 16.87
C GLN A 959 15.15 -2.03 15.74
N ALA A 960 16.49 -2.12 15.62
CA ALA A 960 17.24 -3.01 14.74
C ALA A 960 18.74 -3.02 15.07
N TYR A 961 19.48 -3.86 14.35
CA TYR A 961 20.92 -3.95 14.25
C TYR A 961 21.34 -3.95 12.76
N ARG A 962 22.62 -3.73 12.48
CA ARG A 962 23.23 -3.96 11.16
C ARG A 962 24.67 -4.41 11.34
N LEU A 963 24.98 -5.62 10.88
CA LEU A 963 26.33 -6.17 10.86
C LEU A 963 26.98 -5.86 9.51
N ARG A 964 28.08 -5.12 9.55
CA ARG A 964 29.00 -4.90 8.43
C ARG A 964 30.32 -5.62 8.70
N VAL A 965 30.92 -6.21 7.67
CA VAL A 965 32.23 -6.88 7.74
C VAL A 965 33.05 -6.52 6.51
N GLY A 966 34.33 -6.20 6.70
CA GLY A 966 35.23 -5.78 5.63
C GLY A 966 36.70 -6.13 5.85
N THR A 967 37.50 -5.91 4.81
CA THR A 967 38.97 -6.13 4.82
C THR A 967 39.76 -4.98 5.43
N THR A 968 39.12 -3.84 5.73
CA THR A 968 39.71 -2.67 6.40
C THR A 968 38.71 -2.02 7.35
N ALA A 969 39.19 -1.33 8.40
CA ALA A 969 38.34 -0.65 9.38
C ALA A 969 37.27 0.24 8.73
N GLY A 970 36.01 0.09 9.16
CA GLY A 970 34.86 0.82 8.64
C GLY A 970 34.33 0.37 7.26
N ALA A 971 34.98 -0.57 6.59
CA ALA A 971 34.50 -1.13 5.32
C ALA A 971 33.43 -2.22 5.52
N SER A 972 32.66 -2.48 4.47
CA SER A 972 31.61 -3.51 4.41
C SER A 972 31.69 -4.32 3.11
N ASP A 973 32.92 -4.54 2.62
CA ASP A 973 33.23 -5.18 1.34
C ASP A 973 33.07 -6.71 1.35
N LEU A 974 32.94 -7.32 2.53
CA LEU A 974 32.72 -8.76 2.69
C LEU A 974 31.28 -9.08 3.11
N HIS A 975 30.65 -8.24 3.93
CA HIS A 975 29.25 -8.39 4.33
C HIS A 975 28.61 -7.05 4.71
N ASP A 976 27.31 -6.93 4.39
CA ASP A 976 26.40 -6.00 5.04
C ASP A 976 25.05 -6.72 5.20
N SER A 977 24.54 -6.82 6.43
CA SER A 977 23.26 -7.49 6.68
C SER A 977 22.04 -6.69 6.26
N GLY A 978 22.18 -5.38 6.00
CA GLY A 978 21.07 -4.45 6.07
C GLY A 978 20.47 -4.39 7.48
N GLU A 979 19.24 -3.86 7.59
CA GLU A 979 18.54 -3.69 8.87
C GLU A 979 17.86 -5.01 9.32
N ILE A 980 18.34 -5.57 10.44
CA ILE A 980 17.89 -6.85 11.02
C ILE A 980 17.50 -6.67 12.49
N ARG A 981 16.50 -7.38 13.05
CA ARG A 981 16.16 -7.28 14.50
C ARG A 981 16.49 -8.54 15.31
N ILE A 982 17.36 -9.39 14.77
CA ILE A 982 17.89 -10.57 15.46
C ILE A 982 19.35 -10.36 15.85
N THR A 983 19.86 -11.16 16.79
CA THR A 983 21.21 -11.01 17.37
C THR A 983 22.23 -12.02 16.82
N ARG A 984 21.90 -12.71 15.73
CA ARG A 984 22.75 -13.72 15.07
C ARG A 984 22.69 -13.69 13.56
N ARG A 985 23.83 -13.78 12.86
CA ARG A 985 23.92 -13.78 11.39
C ARG A 985 25.03 -14.71 10.90
N PHE A 986 24.72 -15.70 10.07
CA PHE A 986 25.75 -16.44 9.31
C PHE A 986 26.30 -15.56 8.18
N VAL A 987 27.62 -15.54 8.06
CA VAL A 987 28.36 -14.78 7.03
C VAL A 987 29.33 -15.75 6.34
N ASP A 988 28.80 -16.47 5.35
CA ASP A 988 29.53 -17.48 4.60
C ASP A 988 30.70 -16.86 3.80
N ALA A 989 31.73 -17.65 3.50
CA ALA A 989 32.84 -17.31 2.59
C ALA A 989 33.78 -16.13 2.96
N LEU A 990 33.72 -15.61 4.20
CA LEU A 990 34.78 -14.75 4.76
C LEU A 990 36.21 -15.34 4.63
N PRO A 991 37.25 -14.50 4.41
CA PRO A 991 38.66 -14.94 4.35
C PRO A 991 39.19 -15.57 5.65
N ILE A 992 40.12 -16.53 5.49
CA ILE A 992 40.83 -17.22 6.57
C ILE A 992 42.25 -16.63 6.73
N GLY A 993 42.75 -16.55 7.96
CA GLY A 993 44.12 -16.16 8.30
C GLY A 993 44.40 -14.65 8.32
N THR A 994 43.61 -13.83 7.62
CA THR A 994 43.74 -12.36 7.62
C THR A 994 42.94 -11.70 8.76
N PRO A 995 43.42 -10.61 9.37
CA PRO A 995 42.59 -9.72 10.17
C PRO A 995 41.43 -9.15 9.34
N LEU A 996 40.23 -9.23 9.89
CA LEU A 996 38.98 -8.71 9.36
C LEU A 996 38.40 -7.70 10.35
N PHE A 997 37.64 -6.74 9.82
CA PHE A 997 37.06 -5.65 10.58
C PHE A 997 35.54 -5.78 10.53
N GLY A 998 34.93 -5.95 11.69
CA GLY A 998 33.48 -5.92 11.87
C GLY A 998 33.02 -4.55 12.36
N ARG A 999 31.78 -4.20 12.02
CA ARG A 999 31.06 -3.05 12.57
C ARG A 999 29.64 -3.48 12.87
N LEU A 1000 29.29 -3.45 14.15
CA LEU A 1000 27.96 -3.73 14.66
C LEU A 1000 27.24 -2.43 14.96
N SER A 1001 26.30 -2.05 14.10
CA SER A 1001 25.43 -0.90 14.33
C SER A 1001 24.22 -1.32 15.17
N THR A 1002 23.85 -0.50 16.16
CA THR A 1002 22.63 -0.63 16.97
C THR A 1002 21.70 0.54 16.69
N LYS A 1003 20.41 0.29 16.43
CA LYS A 1003 19.41 1.33 16.14
C LYS A 1003 18.57 1.65 17.38
N LEU A 1004 18.81 2.80 18.00
CA LEU A 1004 18.09 3.30 19.17
C LEU A 1004 17.43 4.64 18.79
N GLU A 1005 16.14 4.82 19.10
CA GLU A 1005 15.36 6.03 18.77
C GLU A 1005 15.46 6.48 17.30
N GLY A 1006 15.62 5.52 16.38
CA GLY A 1006 15.84 5.76 14.94
C GLY A 1006 17.27 6.14 14.55
N GLN A 1007 18.14 6.48 15.51
CA GLN A 1007 19.56 6.78 15.31
C GLN A 1007 20.41 5.50 15.34
N TRP A 1008 21.53 5.52 14.61
CA TRP A 1008 22.48 4.40 14.54
C TRP A 1008 23.74 4.69 15.35
N TYR A 1009 24.10 3.75 16.21
CA TYR A 1009 25.30 3.78 17.05
C TYR A 1009 26.22 2.63 16.61
N ASP A 1010 27.43 2.96 16.16
CA ASP A 1010 28.39 2.00 15.58
C ASP A 1010 29.42 1.52 16.63
N SER A 1011 29.49 0.19 16.83
CA SER A 1011 30.53 -0.49 17.60
C SER A 1011 31.46 -1.25 16.63
N ASP A 1012 32.71 -0.82 16.53
CA ASP A 1012 33.74 -1.48 15.69
C ASP A 1012 34.44 -2.61 16.44
N PHE A 1013 34.76 -3.69 15.73
CA PHE A 1013 35.47 -4.85 16.26
C PHE A 1013 36.43 -5.50 15.24
N THR A 1014 37.38 -6.30 15.72
CA THR A 1014 38.42 -6.97 14.94
C THR A 1014 38.52 -8.46 15.27
N PHE A 1015 38.82 -9.29 14.27
CA PHE A 1015 38.98 -10.74 14.42
C PHE A 1015 39.77 -11.34 13.25
N SER A 1016 40.21 -12.59 13.34
CA SER A 1016 40.65 -13.38 12.17
C SER A 1016 40.11 -14.82 12.26
N LEU A 1017 39.87 -15.46 11.11
CA LEU A 1017 39.34 -16.81 11.05
C LEU A 1017 40.45 -17.87 10.91
N ALA A 1018 40.27 -19.04 11.55
CA ALA A 1018 41.07 -20.25 11.33
C ALA A 1018 40.36 -21.24 10.40
N THR A 1019 39.03 -21.31 10.50
CA THR A 1019 38.15 -22.15 9.68
C THR A 1019 36.96 -21.33 9.20
N ASN A 1020 36.29 -21.79 8.13
CA ASN A 1020 35.05 -21.20 7.65
C ASN A 1020 34.18 -22.26 6.95
N VAL A 1021 33.74 -23.26 7.74
CA VAL A 1021 32.98 -24.42 7.24
C VAL A 1021 31.73 -24.61 8.07
N THR A 1022 30.62 -23.99 7.64
CA THR A 1022 29.32 -24.15 8.29
C THR A 1022 28.73 -25.52 7.99
N THR A 1023 28.44 -26.32 9.02
CA THR A 1023 27.79 -27.63 8.87
C THR A 1023 26.26 -27.53 8.98
N THR A 1024 25.55 -28.47 8.39
CA THR A 1024 24.08 -28.57 8.50
C THR A 1024 23.64 -28.68 9.96
N ALA A 1025 24.36 -29.43 10.80
CA ALA A 1025 24.11 -29.52 12.24
C ALA A 1025 24.25 -28.15 12.97
N THR A 1026 25.20 -27.30 12.57
CA THR A 1026 25.36 -25.94 13.11
C THR A 1026 24.22 -25.02 12.67
N ARG A 1027 23.67 -25.21 11.46
CA ARG A 1027 22.47 -24.50 10.98
C ARG A 1027 21.20 -24.99 11.68
N ILE A 1028 21.02 -26.30 11.86
CA ILE A 1028 19.89 -26.89 12.61
C ILE A 1028 19.86 -26.40 14.06
N SER A 1029 21.00 -26.42 14.78
CA SER A 1029 21.04 -25.95 16.18
C SER A 1029 20.72 -24.45 16.32
N ASN A 1030 21.04 -23.64 15.30
CA ASN A 1030 20.61 -22.24 15.24
C ASN A 1030 19.13 -22.06 14.84
N GLY A 1031 18.56 -22.99 14.07
CA GLY A 1031 17.10 -23.07 13.85
C GLY A 1031 16.31 -23.40 15.13
N LEU A 1032 16.85 -24.29 15.97
CA LEU A 1032 16.32 -24.55 17.31
C LEU A 1032 16.42 -23.30 18.21
N TRP A 1033 17.56 -22.59 18.19
CA TRP A 1033 17.71 -21.31 18.91
C TRP A 1033 16.68 -20.27 18.46
N ALA A 1034 16.48 -20.09 17.15
CA ALA A 1034 15.50 -19.17 16.59
C ALA A 1034 14.07 -19.50 17.06
N THR A 1035 13.71 -20.78 17.06
CA THR A 1035 12.40 -21.27 17.53
C THR A 1035 12.17 -20.91 19.00
N ASN A 1036 13.21 -21.03 19.83
CA ASN A 1036 13.19 -20.64 21.24
C ASN A 1036 13.08 -19.10 21.42
N VAL A 1037 13.82 -18.32 20.62
CA VAL A 1037 13.74 -16.84 20.64
C VAL A 1037 12.33 -16.36 20.32
N VAL A 1038 11.67 -16.92 19.31
CA VAL A 1038 10.29 -16.52 18.95
C VAL A 1038 9.27 -16.97 20.01
N ARG A 1039 9.44 -18.14 20.66
CA ARG A 1039 8.64 -18.50 21.84
C ARG A 1039 8.90 -17.58 23.04
N GLY A 1040 10.13 -17.04 23.15
CA GLY A 1040 10.53 -16.06 24.17
C GLY A 1040 9.84 -14.71 24.05
N MET A 1041 9.24 -14.38 22.89
CA MET A 1041 8.53 -13.12 22.66
C MET A 1041 7.19 -13.01 23.40
N THR A 1042 6.76 -14.05 24.14
CA THR A 1042 5.55 -14.02 25.00
C THR A 1042 5.81 -14.55 26.42
N PRO A 1043 5.00 -14.14 27.42
CA PRO A 1043 5.11 -14.60 28.81
C PRO A 1043 5.03 -16.14 28.99
N PRO A 1044 5.46 -16.67 30.16
CA PRO A 1044 5.37 -18.10 30.49
C PRO A 1044 4.02 -18.76 30.16
N LEU A 1045 2.91 -18.12 30.55
CA LEU A 1045 1.55 -18.67 30.54
C LEU A 1045 0.57 -17.89 29.62
N SER A 1046 1.06 -17.17 28.60
CA SER A 1046 0.21 -16.48 27.63
C SER A 1046 0.89 -16.39 26.27
N ASN A 1047 0.08 -16.34 25.21
CA ASN A 1047 0.53 -16.11 23.85
C ASN A 1047 0.50 -14.62 23.46
N ARG A 1048 0.28 -13.71 24.42
CA ARG A 1048 0.35 -12.26 24.21
C ARG A 1048 1.79 -11.79 23.99
N PRO A 1049 2.13 -11.18 22.83
CA PRO A 1049 3.48 -10.70 22.58
C PRO A 1049 3.82 -9.43 23.37
N TYR A 1050 5.10 -9.28 23.71
CA TYR A 1050 5.65 -8.04 24.25
C TYR A 1050 5.76 -6.98 23.13
N ARG A 1051 5.37 -5.72 23.42
CA ARG A 1051 5.20 -4.66 22.42
C ARG A 1051 6.46 -4.24 21.64
N TRP A 1052 7.66 -4.63 22.10
CA TRP A 1052 8.94 -4.38 21.43
C TRP A 1052 9.42 -5.54 20.56
N THR A 1053 8.68 -6.65 20.52
CA THR A 1053 9.10 -7.86 19.78
C THR A 1053 8.45 -7.93 18.39
N PRO A 1054 9.12 -8.50 17.37
CA PRO A 1054 8.53 -8.72 16.04
C PRO A 1054 7.24 -9.54 16.04
N LEU A 1055 6.97 -10.33 17.10
CA LEU A 1055 5.70 -11.04 17.27
C LEU A 1055 4.52 -10.12 17.56
N TRP A 1056 4.74 -8.93 18.14
CA TRP A 1056 3.71 -7.89 18.23
C TRP A 1056 3.31 -7.33 16.86
N ASP A 1057 4.28 -7.14 15.97
CA ASP A 1057 4.04 -6.62 14.60
C ASP A 1057 3.32 -7.62 13.69
N SER A 1058 3.24 -8.91 14.08
CA SER A 1058 2.61 -10.00 13.32
C SER A 1058 1.22 -10.43 13.80
N ILE A 1059 0.70 -9.79 14.85
CA ILE A 1059 -0.67 -10.03 15.31
C ILE A 1059 -1.63 -8.99 14.74
N ASP A 1060 -2.84 -9.46 14.45
CA ASP A 1060 -4.01 -8.60 14.29
C ASP A 1060 -4.19 -7.77 15.57
N ALA A 1061 -4.17 -6.44 15.44
CA ALA A 1061 -4.26 -5.51 16.55
C ALA A 1061 -5.54 -5.71 17.40
N LEU A 1062 -6.56 -6.34 16.82
CA LEU A 1062 -7.85 -6.65 17.45
C LEU A 1062 -7.81 -7.91 18.34
N LYS A 1063 -6.77 -8.76 18.22
CA LYS A 1063 -6.72 -10.10 18.85
C LYS A 1063 -5.85 -10.20 20.09
N TYR A 1064 -4.84 -9.34 20.24
CA TYR A 1064 -3.91 -9.26 21.38
C TYR A 1064 -3.10 -10.52 21.77
N GLU A 1065 -3.37 -11.69 21.19
CA GLU A 1065 -2.58 -12.92 21.35
C GLU A 1065 -2.11 -13.46 19.99
N ALA A 1066 -0.91 -14.05 19.99
CA ALA A 1066 -0.30 -14.64 18.82
C ALA A 1066 -0.88 -16.03 18.49
N SER A 1067 -1.36 -16.17 17.26
CA SER A 1067 -1.75 -17.46 16.69
C SER A 1067 -0.51 -18.28 16.29
N CYS A 1068 -0.65 -19.59 16.12
CA CYS A 1068 0.41 -20.45 15.57
C CYS A 1068 0.90 -19.96 14.20
N GLY A 1069 0.03 -19.36 13.38
CA GLY A 1069 0.40 -18.65 12.16
C GLY A 1069 1.29 -17.43 12.40
N SER A 1070 0.97 -16.61 13.42
CA SER A 1070 1.79 -15.44 13.83
C SER A 1070 3.20 -15.88 14.28
N TYR A 1071 3.30 -16.88 15.16
CA TYR A 1071 4.59 -17.45 15.56
C TYR A 1071 5.36 -18.04 14.36
N THR A 1072 4.68 -18.72 13.43
CA THR A 1072 5.28 -19.31 12.22
C THR A 1072 5.85 -18.27 11.26
N LEU A 1073 5.10 -17.19 11.01
CA LEU A 1073 5.54 -16.08 10.14
C LEU A 1073 6.82 -15.43 10.69
N VAL A 1074 6.83 -15.14 12.00
CA VAL A 1074 7.99 -14.52 12.65
C VAL A 1074 9.18 -15.46 12.71
N LEU A 1075 8.99 -16.77 12.95
CA LEU A 1075 10.11 -17.71 12.89
C LEU A 1075 10.72 -17.77 11.49
N ARG A 1076 9.92 -17.85 10.42
CA ARG A 1076 10.48 -17.84 9.06
C ARG A 1076 11.33 -16.58 8.82
N TRP A 1077 10.79 -15.42 9.15
CA TRP A 1077 11.47 -14.13 9.02
C TRP A 1077 12.76 -14.05 9.87
N VAL A 1078 12.77 -14.62 11.09
CA VAL A 1078 13.99 -14.76 11.91
C VAL A 1078 15.04 -15.63 11.20
N LEU A 1079 14.66 -16.80 10.66
CA LEU A 1079 15.60 -17.69 9.96
C LEU A 1079 16.18 -17.06 8.69
N GLU A 1080 15.37 -16.28 7.96
CA GLU A 1080 15.79 -15.48 6.80
C GLU A 1080 16.80 -14.39 7.22
N GLN A 1081 16.50 -13.61 8.26
CA GLN A 1081 17.43 -12.59 8.78
C GLN A 1081 18.72 -13.18 9.37
N MET A 1082 18.68 -14.40 9.91
CA MET A 1082 19.86 -15.13 10.39
C MET A 1082 20.78 -15.63 9.27
N ASN A 1083 20.33 -15.62 8.00
CA ASN A 1083 21.02 -16.27 6.88
C ASN A 1083 21.16 -17.80 7.06
N LEU A 1084 20.12 -18.47 7.59
CA LEU A 1084 20.22 -19.88 8.00
C LEU A 1084 20.70 -20.80 6.86
N GLY A 1085 20.38 -20.48 5.60
CA GLY A 1085 20.94 -21.15 4.43
C GLY A 1085 20.60 -22.65 4.31
N LEU A 1086 19.54 -23.09 4.98
CA LEU A 1086 18.83 -24.34 4.71
C LEU A 1086 17.53 -24.01 3.96
N GLN A 1087 16.89 -25.00 3.32
CA GLN A 1087 15.54 -24.79 2.80
C GLN A 1087 14.54 -24.68 3.97
N VAL A 1088 13.65 -23.70 3.91
CA VAL A 1088 12.64 -23.43 4.95
C VAL A 1088 11.27 -23.36 4.30
N ARG A 1089 10.27 -24.00 4.91
CA ARG A 1089 8.85 -23.87 4.51
C ARG A 1089 7.95 -23.73 5.73
N SER A 1090 6.76 -23.20 5.53
CA SER A 1090 5.68 -23.34 6.53
C SER A 1090 4.73 -24.43 6.06
N THR A 1091 4.17 -25.16 7.01
CA THR A 1091 3.25 -26.28 6.78
C THR A 1091 2.17 -26.28 7.85
N MET A 1092 1.16 -27.13 7.69
CA MET A 1092 0.02 -27.22 8.60
C MET A 1092 -0.47 -28.64 8.75
N ILE A 1093 -0.94 -28.98 9.95
CA ILE A 1093 -1.71 -30.20 10.22
C ILE A 1093 -3.17 -29.78 10.47
N ARG A 1094 -4.11 -30.51 9.86
CA ARG A 1094 -5.55 -30.39 10.09
C ARG A 1094 -5.98 -31.53 11.00
N PHE A 1095 -6.48 -31.22 12.18
CA PHE A 1095 -7.11 -32.19 13.08
C PHE A 1095 -8.62 -32.27 12.81
N SER A 1096 -9.23 -31.20 12.31
CA SER A 1096 -10.61 -31.20 11.80
C SER A 1096 -10.83 -30.11 10.74
N LEU A 1097 -12.09 -29.85 10.37
CA LEU A 1097 -12.46 -28.70 9.53
C LEU A 1097 -12.23 -27.35 10.25
N LEU A 1098 -12.26 -27.34 11.59
CA LEU A 1098 -12.14 -26.13 12.42
C LEU A 1098 -10.85 -26.09 13.26
N ASP A 1099 -10.10 -27.20 13.31
CA ASP A 1099 -8.88 -27.33 14.12
C ASP A 1099 -7.65 -27.54 13.22
N VAL A 1100 -6.72 -26.60 13.32
CA VAL A 1100 -5.54 -26.44 12.48
C VAL A 1100 -4.38 -25.94 13.34
N HIS A 1101 -3.22 -26.58 13.17
CA HIS A 1101 -1.96 -26.07 13.70
C HIS A 1101 -0.97 -25.80 12.57
N ILE A 1102 -0.19 -24.73 12.71
CA ILE A 1102 0.72 -24.20 11.68
C ILE A 1102 2.11 -24.03 12.31
N PHE A 1103 3.14 -24.49 11.60
CA PHE A 1103 4.53 -24.47 12.07
C PHE A 1103 5.52 -24.38 10.90
N VAL A 1104 6.81 -24.32 11.21
CA VAL A 1104 7.91 -24.29 10.24
C VAL A 1104 8.49 -25.69 10.06
N GLU A 1105 8.94 -26.01 8.85
CA GLU A 1105 9.88 -27.10 8.61
C GLU A 1105 11.16 -26.56 7.99
N ILE A 1106 12.31 -27.09 8.43
CA ILE A 1106 13.61 -26.91 7.78
C ILE A 1106 14.08 -28.22 7.16
N LEU A 1107 14.80 -28.15 6.04
CA LEU A 1107 15.41 -29.32 5.40
C LEU A 1107 16.80 -29.56 6.01
N ASP A 1108 16.98 -30.72 6.64
CA ASP A 1108 18.30 -31.28 6.91
C ASP A 1108 18.91 -31.72 5.58
N SER A 1109 19.91 -30.99 5.10
CA SER A 1109 20.63 -31.28 3.85
C SER A 1109 21.54 -32.50 3.91
N ASP A 1110 21.90 -33.00 5.09
CA ASP A 1110 22.77 -34.17 5.23
C ASP A 1110 21.95 -35.47 5.14
N THR A 1111 20.70 -35.45 5.63
CA THR A 1111 19.76 -36.59 5.54
C THR A 1111 18.68 -36.45 4.47
N ASN A 1112 18.60 -35.28 3.81
CA ASN A 1112 17.53 -34.86 2.89
C ASN A 1112 16.11 -35.02 3.49
N HIS A 1113 15.97 -34.75 4.79
CA HIS A 1113 14.75 -34.97 5.56
C HIS A 1113 14.22 -33.66 6.14
N TRP A 1114 12.90 -33.48 6.16
CA TRP A 1114 12.27 -32.31 6.78
C TRP A 1114 12.17 -32.47 8.29
N MET A 1115 12.38 -31.37 9.01
CA MET A 1115 12.40 -31.28 10.47
C MET A 1115 11.42 -30.21 10.94
N VAL A 1116 10.47 -30.57 11.81
CA VAL A 1116 9.50 -29.64 12.40
C VAL A 1116 10.15 -28.74 13.46
N LEU A 1117 9.90 -27.44 13.33
CA LEU A 1117 10.16 -26.39 14.31
C LEU A 1117 8.84 -25.70 14.71
N ASP A 1118 8.47 -25.80 15.99
CA ASP A 1118 7.25 -25.21 16.52
C ASP A 1118 7.53 -24.06 17.51
N PRO A 1119 7.50 -22.80 17.04
CA PRO A 1119 7.65 -21.62 17.89
C PRO A 1119 6.43 -21.34 18.79
N THR A 1120 5.28 -21.96 18.52
CA THR A 1120 4.06 -21.80 19.31
C THR A 1120 4.20 -22.50 20.65
N PHE A 1121 4.72 -23.74 20.67
CA PHE A 1121 4.95 -24.50 21.90
C PHE A 1121 6.42 -24.49 22.36
N GLY A 1122 7.35 -24.03 21.52
CA GLY A 1122 8.79 -24.00 21.82
C GLY A 1122 9.39 -25.41 21.77
N LEU A 1123 9.18 -26.14 20.69
CA LEU A 1123 9.65 -27.52 20.52
C LEU A 1123 10.10 -27.83 19.09
N ALA A 1124 10.78 -28.96 18.94
CA ALA A 1124 10.99 -29.65 17.66
C ALA A 1124 10.60 -31.14 17.79
N ALA A 1125 10.33 -31.82 16.67
CA ALA A 1125 9.88 -33.21 16.67
C ALA A 1125 10.95 -34.19 16.15
N THR A 1126 10.99 -35.39 16.71
CA THR A 1126 11.88 -36.51 16.34
C THR A 1126 11.07 -37.79 16.12
N ARG A 1127 11.61 -38.72 15.33
CA ARG A 1127 11.08 -40.08 15.22
C ARG A 1127 11.70 -40.95 16.32
N THR A 1128 10.89 -41.65 17.11
CA THR A 1128 11.41 -42.62 18.09
C THR A 1128 12.06 -43.82 17.39
N SER A 1129 11.62 -44.16 16.18
CA SER A 1129 12.31 -45.04 15.24
C SER A 1129 13.54 -44.36 14.63
N GLY A 1130 14.72 -44.76 15.12
CA GLY A 1130 16.03 -44.34 14.58
C GLY A 1130 16.52 -42.96 15.05
N GLY A 1131 15.77 -42.22 15.86
CA GLY A 1131 16.23 -41.00 16.55
C GLY A 1131 16.45 -39.76 15.67
N GLY A 1132 16.14 -39.84 14.37
CA GLY A 1132 16.22 -38.70 13.44
C GLY A 1132 15.09 -37.67 13.64
N TRP A 1133 15.19 -36.53 12.98
CA TRP A 1133 14.14 -35.51 13.00
C TRP A 1133 12.85 -35.99 12.31
N ALA A 1134 11.70 -35.54 12.82
CA ALA A 1134 10.38 -35.81 12.25
C ALA A 1134 9.89 -34.61 11.43
N SER A 1135 9.20 -34.93 10.34
CA SER A 1135 8.49 -34.01 9.45
C SER A 1135 7.01 -33.90 9.80
N ALA A 1136 6.30 -32.96 9.18
CA ALA A 1136 4.85 -32.86 9.27
C ALA A 1136 4.14 -34.13 8.76
N ALA A 1137 4.74 -34.84 7.80
CA ALA A 1137 4.20 -36.08 7.26
C ALA A 1137 4.29 -37.23 8.28
N ASP A 1138 5.39 -37.32 9.04
CA ASP A 1138 5.54 -38.33 10.11
C ASP A 1138 4.50 -38.10 11.21
N ILE A 1139 4.33 -36.84 11.66
CA ILE A 1139 3.34 -36.49 12.68
C ILE A 1139 1.92 -36.73 12.17
N ALA A 1140 1.62 -36.42 10.90
CA ALA A 1140 0.32 -36.71 10.30
C ALA A 1140 0.05 -38.21 10.15
N GLN A 1141 1.06 -39.03 9.85
CA GLN A 1141 0.93 -40.49 9.84
C GLN A 1141 0.68 -41.04 11.25
N ALA A 1142 1.41 -40.56 12.26
CA ALA A 1142 1.16 -40.89 13.67
C ALA A 1142 -0.25 -40.48 14.13
N THR A 1143 -0.74 -39.33 13.65
CA THR A 1143 -2.12 -38.86 13.87
C THR A 1143 -3.15 -39.84 13.30
N VAL A 1144 -2.97 -40.25 12.04
CA VAL A 1144 -3.91 -41.12 11.30
C VAL A 1144 -3.87 -42.57 11.79
N ALA A 1145 -2.72 -43.04 12.29
CA ALA A 1145 -2.57 -44.37 12.89
C ALA A 1145 -2.98 -44.42 14.38
N GLU A 1146 -3.30 -43.28 14.99
CA GLU A 1146 -3.46 -43.06 16.44
C GLU A 1146 -2.22 -43.44 17.30
N ASP A 1147 -1.12 -43.89 16.70
CA ASP A 1147 0.13 -44.27 17.36
C ASP A 1147 1.14 -43.11 17.46
N TRP A 1148 0.86 -42.24 18.43
CA TRP A 1148 1.73 -41.14 18.83
C TRP A 1148 3.06 -41.59 19.48
N SER A 1149 3.26 -42.88 19.79
CA SER A 1149 4.53 -43.36 20.36
C SER A 1149 5.68 -43.36 19.35
N THR A 1150 5.35 -43.24 18.06
CA THR A 1150 6.29 -43.05 16.95
C THR A 1150 6.99 -41.68 16.93
N ILE A 1151 6.44 -40.68 17.65
CA ILE A 1151 6.95 -39.29 17.67
C ILE A 1151 7.48 -38.92 19.07
N GLY A 1152 8.72 -38.46 19.10
CA GLY A 1152 9.35 -37.79 20.25
C GLY A 1152 9.35 -36.28 20.09
N TYR A 1153 9.51 -35.55 21.20
CA TYR A 1153 9.54 -34.09 21.22
C TYR A 1153 10.76 -33.56 21.99
N VAL A 1154 11.50 -32.66 21.35
CA VAL A 1154 12.60 -31.90 21.94
C VAL A 1154 12.04 -30.54 22.38
N PHE A 1155 11.65 -30.44 23.66
CA PHE A 1155 11.23 -29.17 24.25
C PHE A 1155 12.43 -28.25 24.45
N LEU A 1156 12.30 -27.01 23.98
CA LEU A 1156 13.37 -26.02 24.03
C LEU A 1156 13.35 -25.32 25.42
N PRO A 1157 14.46 -25.34 26.17
CA PRO A 1157 14.52 -24.64 27.46
C PRO A 1157 14.42 -23.14 27.20
N ARG A 1158 13.37 -22.48 27.75
CA ARG A 1158 13.11 -21.04 27.50
C ARG A 1158 14.39 -20.22 27.64
N ALA A 1159 14.79 -19.55 26.55
CA ALA A 1159 15.94 -18.67 26.55
C ALA A 1159 15.68 -17.43 27.42
N MET A 1160 16.03 -17.51 28.70
CA MET A 1160 16.25 -16.32 29.55
C MET A 1160 17.62 -15.70 29.20
N GLN A 1161 17.78 -15.37 27.91
CA GLN A 1161 18.99 -14.82 27.30
C GLN A 1161 18.62 -13.77 26.21
N TRP A 1162 17.80 -12.79 26.61
CA TRP A 1162 18.22 -11.41 26.37
C TRP A 1162 19.29 -11.11 27.45
N PRO A 1163 20.44 -10.49 27.13
CA PRO A 1163 21.67 -10.72 27.89
C PRO A 1163 21.73 -10.01 29.25
N ALA A 1164 21.66 -10.81 30.32
CA ALA A 1164 22.22 -10.49 31.64
C ALA A 1164 23.00 -11.71 32.16
N GLY A 1165 24.09 -11.47 32.88
CA GLY A 1165 25.06 -12.51 33.23
C GLY A 1165 24.68 -13.38 34.45
N THR A 1166 25.13 -14.64 34.40
CA THR A 1166 25.50 -15.48 35.56
C THR A 1166 24.58 -15.50 36.79
N THR A 1167 23.74 -16.53 36.89
CA THR A 1167 23.89 -17.54 37.96
C THR A 1167 23.11 -18.82 37.62
N SER A 1168 23.59 -19.96 38.10
CA SER A 1168 22.94 -21.26 37.91
C SER A 1168 21.85 -21.50 38.95
N ILE A 1169 20.62 -21.79 38.52
CA ILE A 1169 19.57 -22.35 39.40
C ILE A 1169 19.21 -23.75 38.91
N THR A 1170 19.57 -24.75 39.72
CA THR A 1170 19.41 -26.17 39.42
C THR A 1170 18.03 -26.66 39.86
N ARG A 1171 17.34 -27.42 38.98
CA ARG A 1171 16.05 -28.10 39.20
C ARG A 1171 14.85 -27.20 39.53
N PHE A 1172 13.90 -27.15 38.59
CA PHE A 1172 12.47 -27.10 38.92
C PHE A 1172 11.74 -28.24 38.21
N SER A 1173 10.90 -28.98 38.94
CA SER A 1173 10.20 -30.15 38.44
C SER A 1173 8.92 -29.76 37.72
N ILE A 1174 8.90 -29.83 36.39
CA ILE A 1174 7.66 -29.66 35.61
C ILE A 1174 6.91 -30.99 35.60
N SER A 1175 5.98 -31.15 36.54
CA SER A 1175 4.78 -31.96 36.31
C SER A 1175 3.70 -31.08 35.64
N MET A 1176 2.73 -31.71 34.99
CA MET A 1176 1.59 -31.04 34.32
C MET A 1176 1.90 -30.19 33.07
N ILE A 1177 2.54 -30.79 32.06
CA ILE A 1177 1.97 -30.69 30.70
C ILE A 1177 1.67 -32.12 30.24
N SER A 1178 0.41 -32.54 30.38
CA SER A 1178 -0.06 -33.83 29.85
C SER A 1178 -0.99 -33.58 28.67
N TRP A 1179 -0.81 -34.32 27.59
CA TRP A 1179 -1.60 -34.25 26.35
C TRP A 1179 -3.08 -34.71 26.50
N ARG A 1180 -3.60 -34.81 27.74
CA ARG A 1180 -4.96 -35.28 28.05
C ARG A 1180 -6.07 -34.27 27.74
N ALA A 1181 -5.76 -33.00 27.51
CA ALA A 1181 -6.76 -31.96 27.24
C ALA A 1181 -7.50 -32.14 25.90
N VAL A 1182 -6.99 -32.97 24.99
CA VAL A 1182 -7.59 -33.23 23.66
C VAL A 1182 -8.71 -34.29 23.71
N HIS A 1183 -8.85 -35.05 24.80
CA HIS A 1183 -9.95 -36.03 24.95
C HIS A 1183 -11.30 -35.38 25.34
N GLY A 1184 -11.78 -34.49 24.46
CA GLY A 1184 -13.10 -33.88 24.49
C GLY A 1184 -14.16 -34.60 23.64
N MET A 1185 -13.86 -35.77 23.07
CA MET A 1185 -14.81 -36.53 22.25
C MET A 1185 -16.03 -37.01 23.07
N ARG A 1186 -17.11 -36.23 23.06
CA ARG A 1186 -18.45 -36.81 23.17
C ARG A 1186 -18.63 -37.77 22.00
N ARG A 1187 -19.10 -38.99 22.29
CA ARG A 1187 -19.35 -40.04 21.28
C ARG A 1187 -20.23 -39.49 20.15
N PRO A 1188 -19.96 -39.84 18.87
CA PRO A 1188 -20.94 -39.59 17.83
C PRO A 1188 -22.24 -40.33 18.17
N ARG A 1189 -23.36 -39.62 18.09
CA ARG A 1189 -24.63 -40.24 17.71
C ARG A 1189 -24.76 -40.09 16.19
N THR A 1190 -25.38 -41.10 15.59
CA THR A 1190 -25.74 -41.22 14.17
C THR A 1190 -26.42 -39.97 13.64
#